data_AF-A0AAV2TBC4-F1
#
_entry.id   AF-A0AAV2TBC4-F1
#
_cell.length_a   1.000
_cell.length_b   1.000
_cell.length_c   1.000
_cell.angle_alpha   90.00
_cell.angle_beta   90.00
_cell.angle_gamma   90.00
#
_symmetry.space_group_name_H-M   'P 1'
#
loop_
_entity.id
_entity.type
_entity.pdbx_description
1 polymer ?
#
loop_
_entity_poly.entity_id
_entity_poly.type
_entity_poly.pdbx_seq_one_letter_code
_entity_poly.pdbx_strand_id
1 'polypeptide(L)'
;MEVSPAKASASQPSEADSTRAKREELATLKSKVEELCEKTLSQEAEIGAKRALISRLEQENKQLDSRVVALTNENDQLKKKVTEQENRINSLVGEDLRKATNIKDLESQVKKERDNVEELRVRLSQQTVERERFEHTAKKAEERLEHFVSQMTVIFDKYAEQSALDWKDDKNLAQLLSQAGEIIGENLNHRGKIQELSDRIRQKDIQLAERSRAVDLLGEHISKAAVADRETTNLAEQLQYSRDNEHALERRLQGLTHELMDSEVRIRDLERQLSEVSRERSAPRPKSWDSYGNELTVFRESLAAILSTPLYPCCPKEVDIKEQTRRIVSEYQEQKELNSRLEARLDDAASRLASFQSLKNDMQHQVDQLERENLSLRDRIRRMESDQTACEVAREERRADREKFCNYLRKVASKVKIDSGVAGHMEMDELQEAIYTRVCQFVSGEFSLLTDVQATSDKINGLNRRIKQLQDQLSSKQIQLGLWREKAAKLEEQVSDLSKLETDVETQKANNERSSAVARRTQIENGRLRDELTRLRAELLDLSDSKVKTASIEEELGKLSKANEELDALRERQTQKIEELRSVIEQQESEIKDLENTSSRTEVKISEELKSTKDMLEQLRRSEKELNEFRSMVGRLLGLDVDSLGVPNYDIIQKLECLVACHHTTNPDTCTVPVGRSNKSPVRDVGRSKEPPRERIPGGFLAGPGVARAKTKEAWDSFDGKRSRSRTTSNLEFNSNAERPRTTAKMNVSSSPEPIRKDLRRY
;
A
#
# COMPACT_ATOMS: atom_id res chain seq x y z
N MET A 1 -71.46 71.52 72.40
CA MET A 1 -71.52 72.99 72.28
C MET A 1 -71.96 73.30 70.86
N GLU A 2 -72.77 74.32 70.61
CA GLU A 2 -73.05 75.48 71.48
C GLU A 2 -74.30 75.33 72.38
N VAL A 3 -74.73 76.45 72.98
CA VAL A 3 -75.79 76.60 73.98
C VAL A 3 -76.75 77.71 73.51
N SER A 4 -78.06 77.48 73.63
CA SER A 4 -79.21 78.44 73.67
C SER A 4 -79.14 79.78 72.90
N PRO A 5 -80.26 80.18 72.27
CA PRO A 5 -81.07 81.18 72.98
C PRO A 5 -82.60 81.06 72.88
N ALA A 6 -83.25 81.61 73.93
CA ALA A 6 -84.51 82.35 73.99
C ALA A 6 -85.80 81.89 73.25
N LYS A 7 -86.91 81.86 74.02
CA LYS A 7 -88.30 81.86 73.53
C LYS A 7 -88.75 83.27 73.09
N ALA A 8 -89.70 83.37 72.17
CA ALA A 8 -90.82 84.33 72.27
C ALA A 8 -92.00 84.01 71.32
N SER A 9 -93.23 84.24 71.80
CA SER A 9 -94.51 84.27 71.06
C SER A 9 -95.00 82.96 70.39
N ALA A 10 -96.32 82.90 70.14
CA ALA A 10 -97.01 81.73 69.58
C ALA A 10 -98.23 82.18 68.74
N SER A 11 -98.63 81.36 67.76
CA SER A 11 -99.94 81.42 67.11
C SER A 11 -100.36 80.01 66.66
N GLN A 12 -101.66 79.78 66.49
CA GLN A 12 -102.25 78.45 66.29
C GLN A 12 -102.26 78.01 64.81
N PRO A 13 -102.26 76.70 64.52
CA PRO A 13 -102.03 76.18 63.17
C PRO A 13 -103.27 76.30 62.26
N SER A 14 -103.05 76.69 60.99
CA SER A 14 -104.07 76.64 59.94
C SER A 14 -103.83 75.48 58.97
N GLU A 15 -104.90 74.95 58.36
CA GLU A 15 -104.77 74.08 57.18
C GLU A 15 -104.11 74.80 55.99
N ALA A 16 -104.15 76.15 55.98
CA ALA A 16 -103.37 76.96 55.06
C ALA A 16 -101.86 76.70 55.21
N ASP A 17 -101.36 76.49 56.43
CA ASP A 17 -99.94 76.23 56.69
C ASP A 17 -99.56 74.79 56.34
N SER A 18 -100.44 73.80 56.56
CA SER A 18 -100.21 72.43 56.10
C SER A 18 -100.23 72.31 54.56
N THR A 19 -101.16 73.01 53.90
CA THR A 19 -101.22 73.04 52.43
C THR A 19 -100.12 73.90 51.82
N ARG A 20 -99.63 74.92 52.53
CA ARG A 20 -98.41 75.68 52.18
C ARG A 20 -97.16 74.82 52.32
N ALA A 21 -96.96 74.14 53.46
CA ALA A 21 -95.85 73.21 53.65
C ALA A 21 -95.83 72.14 52.55
N LYS A 22 -96.97 71.52 52.22
CA LYS A 22 -97.08 70.56 51.09
C LYS A 22 -96.80 71.18 49.72
N ARG A 23 -97.06 72.47 49.51
CA ARG A 23 -96.70 73.19 48.28
C ARG A 23 -95.20 73.51 48.23
N GLU A 24 -94.60 73.83 49.37
CA GLU A 24 -93.16 74.09 49.52
C GLU A 24 -92.36 72.77 49.42
N GLU A 25 -92.87 71.66 49.96
CA GLU A 25 -92.41 70.28 49.72
C GLU A 25 -92.52 69.90 48.23
N LEU A 26 -93.66 70.17 47.58
CA LEU A 26 -93.83 69.85 46.15
C LEU A 26 -92.98 70.73 45.25
N ALA A 27 -92.72 71.99 45.62
CA ALA A 27 -91.80 72.89 44.92
C ALA A 27 -90.33 72.46 45.12
N THR A 28 -89.93 72.08 46.32
CA THR A 28 -88.57 71.55 46.59
C THR A 28 -88.36 70.19 45.93
N LEU A 29 -89.37 69.31 45.90
CA LEU A 29 -89.33 68.07 45.11
C LEU A 29 -89.23 68.32 43.60
N LYS A 30 -89.95 69.31 43.05
CA LYS A 30 -89.79 69.71 41.64
C LYS A 30 -88.38 70.22 41.35
N SER A 31 -87.88 71.14 42.16
CA SER A 31 -86.50 71.63 42.06
C SER A 31 -85.48 70.49 42.20
N LYS A 32 -85.75 69.48 43.03
CA LYS A 32 -84.92 68.28 43.16
C LYS A 32 -84.96 67.39 41.91
N VAL A 33 -86.12 67.25 41.27
CA VAL A 33 -86.27 66.53 39.99
C VAL A 33 -85.56 67.30 38.88
N GLU A 34 -85.68 68.62 38.82
CA GLU A 34 -84.97 69.48 37.86
C GLU A 34 -83.45 69.37 38.05
N GLU A 35 -82.94 69.50 39.28
CA GLU A 35 -81.53 69.30 39.64
C GLU A 35 -81.01 67.90 39.27
N LEU A 36 -81.85 66.85 39.41
CA LEU A 36 -81.51 65.48 39.02
C LEU A 36 -81.54 65.29 37.49
N CYS A 37 -82.48 65.92 36.77
CA CYS A 37 -82.54 65.92 35.32
C CYS A 37 -81.33 66.66 34.71
N GLU A 38 -80.94 67.82 35.23
CA GLU A 38 -79.72 68.53 34.81
C GLU A 38 -78.47 67.68 35.05
N LYS A 39 -78.37 67.01 36.22
CA LYS A 39 -77.27 66.09 36.51
C LYS A 39 -77.26 64.88 35.58
N THR A 40 -78.42 64.34 35.23
CA THR A 40 -78.54 63.22 34.28
C THR A 40 -78.09 63.65 32.90
N LEU A 41 -78.58 64.78 32.38
CA LEU A 41 -78.16 65.34 31.08
C LEU A 41 -76.66 65.67 31.05
N SER A 42 -76.11 66.22 32.15
CA SER A 42 -74.67 66.45 32.29
C SER A 42 -73.87 65.14 32.26
N GLN A 43 -74.34 64.09 32.92
CA GLN A 43 -73.71 62.77 32.89
C GLN A 43 -73.83 62.10 31.52
N GLU A 44 -74.96 62.24 30.82
CA GLU A 44 -75.12 61.76 29.45
C GLU A 44 -74.20 62.48 28.46
N ALA A 45 -74.01 63.79 28.59
CA ALA A 45 -73.04 64.56 27.82
C ALA A 45 -71.60 64.12 28.11
N GLU A 46 -71.25 63.90 29.38
CA GLU A 46 -69.93 63.40 29.79
C GLU A 46 -69.67 61.97 29.26
N ILE A 47 -70.67 61.10 29.33
CA ILE A 47 -70.64 59.75 28.75
C ILE A 47 -70.52 59.81 27.22
N GLY A 48 -71.20 60.75 26.56
CA GLY A 48 -71.07 61.01 25.13
C GLY A 48 -69.64 61.42 24.75
N ALA A 49 -69.04 62.37 25.49
CA ALA A 49 -67.65 62.77 25.30
C ALA A 49 -66.66 61.62 25.53
N LYS A 50 -66.88 60.80 26.58
CA LYS A 50 -66.07 59.61 26.87
C LYS A 50 -66.19 58.54 25.76
N ARG A 51 -67.39 58.28 25.24
CA ARG A 51 -67.60 57.38 24.07
C ARG A 51 -66.87 57.90 22.82
N ALA A 52 -66.94 59.21 22.56
CA ALA A 52 -66.23 59.82 21.43
C ALA A 52 -64.70 59.74 21.59
N LEU A 53 -64.16 59.84 22.80
CA LEU A 53 -62.73 59.64 23.07
C LEU A 53 -62.32 58.17 22.88
N ILE A 54 -63.10 57.21 23.42
CA ILE A 54 -62.86 55.77 23.24
C ILE A 54 -62.82 55.42 21.74
N SER A 55 -63.77 55.92 20.95
CA SER A 55 -63.81 55.65 19.51
C SER A 55 -62.58 56.19 18.75
N ARG A 56 -61.99 57.32 19.17
CA ARG A 56 -60.70 57.79 18.63
C ARG A 56 -59.54 56.90 19.04
N LEU A 57 -59.46 56.52 20.32
CA LEU A 57 -58.39 55.63 20.81
C LEU A 57 -58.45 54.25 20.16
N GLU A 58 -59.65 53.72 19.86
CA GLU A 58 -59.82 52.51 19.05
C GLU A 58 -59.33 52.69 17.61
N GLN A 59 -59.52 53.86 17.00
CA GLN A 59 -59.05 54.16 15.64
C GLN A 59 -57.53 54.33 15.61
N GLU A 60 -56.96 55.00 16.62
CA GLU A 60 -55.51 55.15 16.81
C GLU A 60 -54.84 53.80 17.06
N ASN A 61 -55.41 52.93 17.91
CA ASN A 61 -54.92 51.57 18.10
C ASN A 61 -54.94 50.77 16.78
N LYS A 62 -56.03 50.80 16.01
CA LYS A 62 -56.11 50.12 14.70
C LYS A 62 -55.06 50.65 13.70
N GLN A 63 -54.73 51.95 13.76
CA GLN A 63 -53.63 52.52 12.97
C GLN A 63 -52.26 52.02 13.46
N LEU A 64 -52.02 52.00 14.77
CA LEU A 64 -50.78 51.48 15.38
C LEU A 64 -50.58 49.99 15.06
N ASP A 65 -51.62 49.16 15.17
CA ASP A 65 -51.59 47.74 14.80
C ASP A 65 -51.18 47.56 13.33
N SER A 66 -51.81 48.31 12.41
CA SER A 66 -51.47 48.25 10.98
C SER A 66 -50.01 48.69 10.70
N ARG A 67 -49.49 49.64 11.48
CA ARG A 67 -48.11 50.11 11.39
C ARG A 67 -47.13 49.10 11.98
N VAL A 68 -47.48 48.40 13.07
CA VAL A 68 -46.68 47.30 13.61
C VAL A 68 -46.58 46.17 12.60
N VAL A 69 -47.70 45.77 11.96
CA VAL A 69 -47.71 44.74 10.90
C VAL A 69 -46.88 45.15 9.69
N ALA A 70 -46.88 46.43 9.31
CA ALA A 70 -46.00 46.93 8.25
C ALA A 70 -44.50 46.80 8.64
N LEU A 71 -44.15 47.20 9.87
CA LEU A 71 -42.78 47.17 10.38
C LEU A 71 -42.24 45.74 10.64
N THR A 72 -43.11 44.77 10.98
CA THR A 72 -42.71 43.35 11.07
C THR A 72 -42.46 42.77 9.68
N ASN A 73 -43.32 43.06 8.70
CA ASN A 73 -43.12 42.65 7.31
C ASN A 73 -41.84 43.26 6.70
N GLU A 74 -41.51 44.51 7.02
CA GLU A 74 -40.25 45.15 6.61
C GLU A 74 -39.04 44.48 7.28
N ASN A 75 -39.11 44.23 8.59
CA ASN A 75 -38.06 43.48 9.31
C ASN A 75 -37.81 42.09 8.70
N ASP A 76 -38.85 41.36 8.33
CA ASP A 76 -38.70 40.01 7.76
C ASP A 76 -38.18 40.04 6.31
N GLN A 77 -38.42 41.12 5.56
CA GLN A 77 -37.73 41.36 4.29
C GLN A 77 -36.25 41.72 4.49
N LEU A 78 -35.93 42.52 5.51
CA LEU A 78 -34.53 42.87 5.82
C LEU A 78 -33.74 41.64 6.30
N LYS A 79 -34.31 40.80 7.17
CA LYS A 79 -33.70 39.52 7.59
C LYS A 79 -33.39 38.61 6.41
N LYS A 80 -34.30 38.49 5.43
CA LYS A 80 -34.07 37.70 4.21
C LYS A 80 -32.93 38.27 3.37
N LYS A 81 -32.86 39.59 3.19
CA LYS A 81 -31.75 40.26 2.49
C LYS A 81 -30.42 40.06 3.22
N VAL A 82 -30.41 40.04 4.55
CA VAL A 82 -29.21 39.74 5.36
C VAL A 82 -28.76 38.30 5.12
N THR A 83 -29.65 37.30 5.25
CA THR A 83 -29.25 35.89 5.04
C THR A 83 -28.88 35.59 3.58
N GLU A 84 -29.50 36.26 2.60
CA GLU A 84 -29.07 36.23 1.20
C GLU A 84 -27.65 36.79 1.01
N GLN A 85 -27.30 37.88 1.70
CA GLN A 85 -25.95 38.45 1.68
C GLN A 85 -24.92 37.58 2.43
N GLU A 86 -25.26 37.03 3.59
CA GLU A 86 -24.42 36.09 4.34
C GLU A 86 -24.10 34.85 3.50
N ASN A 87 -25.10 34.25 2.86
CA ASN A 87 -24.90 33.12 1.94
C ASN A 87 -24.01 33.49 0.75
N ARG A 88 -24.15 34.70 0.19
CA ARG A 88 -23.30 35.18 -0.90
C ARG A 88 -21.85 35.41 -0.45
N ILE A 89 -21.64 35.95 0.76
CA ILE A 89 -20.31 36.11 1.36
C ILE A 89 -19.68 34.73 1.60
N ASN A 90 -20.43 33.78 2.15
CA ASN A 90 -19.94 32.41 2.37
C ASN A 90 -19.55 31.70 1.06
N SER A 91 -20.28 31.92 -0.04
CA SER A 91 -19.90 31.43 -1.37
C SER A 91 -18.57 32.03 -1.85
N LEU A 92 -18.41 33.36 -1.74
CA LEU A 92 -17.19 34.06 -2.15
C LEU A 92 -15.98 33.64 -1.32
N VAL A 93 -16.13 33.48 0.00
CA VAL A 93 -15.08 32.95 0.89
C VAL A 93 -14.71 31.51 0.50
N GLY A 94 -15.69 30.67 0.14
CA GLY A 94 -15.45 29.32 -0.36
C GLY A 94 -14.71 29.28 -1.71
N GLU A 95 -15.01 30.23 -2.61
CA GLU A 95 -14.26 30.40 -3.87
C GLU A 95 -12.84 30.90 -3.64
N ASP A 96 -12.63 31.88 -2.76
CA ASP A 96 -11.31 32.45 -2.48
C ASP A 96 -10.40 31.47 -1.74
N LEU A 97 -10.96 30.58 -0.91
CA LEU A 97 -10.23 29.43 -0.36
C LEU A 97 -9.74 28.47 -1.46
N ARG A 98 -10.57 28.18 -2.48
CA ARG A 98 -10.18 27.34 -3.63
C ARG A 98 -9.13 28.03 -4.51
N LYS A 99 -9.26 29.34 -4.73
CA LYS A 99 -8.23 30.14 -5.43
C LYS A 99 -6.90 30.08 -4.67
N ALA A 100 -6.93 30.20 -3.34
CA ALA A 100 -5.74 30.13 -2.50
C ALA A 100 -5.07 28.74 -2.49
N THR A 101 -5.82 27.63 -2.53
CA THR A 101 -5.22 26.29 -2.71
C THR A 101 -4.58 26.16 -4.09
N ASN A 102 -5.30 26.53 -5.15
CA ASN A 102 -4.78 26.41 -6.52
C ASN A 102 -3.52 27.26 -6.74
N ILE A 103 -3.46 28.46 -6.17
CA ILE A 103 -2.25 29.31 -6.19
C ILE A 103 -1.08 28.61 -5.50
N LYS A 104 -1.28 28.05 -4.29
CA LYS A 104 -0.23 27.33 -3.54
C LYS A 104 0.28 26.09 -4.31
N ASP A 105 -0.61 25.36 -4.97
CA ASP A 105 -0.24 24.17 -5.73
C ASP A 105 0.56 24.56 -7.00
N LEU A 106 0.15 25.62 -7.70
CA LEU A 106 0.91 26.23 -8.81
C LEU A 106 2.27 26.78 -8.35
N GLU A 107 2.36 27.45 -7.19
CA GLU A 107 3.63 27.86 -6.58
C GLU A 107 4.56 26.66 -6.33
N SER A 108 4.00 25.52 -5.88
CA SER A 108 4.76 24.29 -5.66
C SER A 108 5.28 23.69 -6.97
N GLN A 109 4.50 23.75 -8.05
CA GLN A 109 4.90 23.27 -9.37
C GLN A 109 5.95 24.19 -10.00
N VAL A 110 5.74 25.51 -9.96
CA VAL A 110 6.72 26.51 -10.41
C VAL A 110 8.04 26.39 -9.64
N LYS A 111 8.01 25.99 -8.36
CA LYS A 111 9.26 25.67 -7.64
C LYS A 111 9.93 24.41 -8.21
N LYS A 112 9.21 23.29 -8.35
CA LYS A 112 9.77 22.05 -8.91
C LYS A 112 10.41 22.27 -10.29
N GLU A 113 9.77 23.02 -11.18
CA GLU A 113 10.33 23.29 -12.50
C GLU A 113 11.55 24.23 -12.46
N ARG A 114 11.64 25.14 -11.48
CA ARG A 114 12.87 25.93 -11.26
C ARG A 114 14.02 25.05 -10.75
N ASP A 115 13.73 24.16 -9.80
CA ASP A 115 14.71 23.22 -9.25
C ASP A 115 15.21 22.27 -10.38
N ASN A 116 14.32 21.74 -11.22
CA ASN A 116 14.63 20.96 -12.44
C ASN A 116 15.52 21.74 -13.43
N VAL A 117 15.16 22.99 -13.73
CA VAL A 117 15.91 23.84 -14.67
C VAL A 117 17.33 24.12 -14.17
N GLU A 118 17.52 24.28 -12.85
CA GLU A 118 18.86 24.50 -12.29
C GLU A 118 19.70 23.22 -12.28
N GLU A 119 19.12 22.03 -12.03
CA GLU A 119 19.83 20.75 -12.22
C GLU A 119 20.30 20.59 -13.68
N LEU A 120 19.43 20.87 -14.64
CA LEU A 120 19.75 20.79 -16.08
C LEU A 120 20.86 21.79 -16.47
N ARG A 121 20.87 23.00 -15.89
CA ARG A 121 21.96 23.99 -16.08
C ARG A 121 23.28 23.50 -15.52
N VAL A 122 23.29 22.96 -14.30
CA VAL A 122 24.49 22.39 -13.67
C VAL A 122 25.05 21.24 -14.52
N ARG A 123 24.17 20.35 -14.99
CA ARG A 123 24.55 19.21 -15.85
C ARG A 123 25.10 19.66 -17.21
N LEU A 124 24.49 20.66 -17.85
CA LEU A 124 24.97 21.22 -19.12
C LEU A 124 26.33 21.92 -18.95
N SER A 125 26.53 22.62 -17.83
CA SER A 125 27.82 23.23 -17.46
C SER A 125 28.91 22.17 -17.27
N GLN A 126 28.63 21.08 -16.54
CA GLN A 126 29.54 19.94 -16.38
C GLN A 126 29.93 19.33 -17.74
N GLN A 127 28.95 19.03 -18.61
CA GLN A 127 29.22 18.49 -19.95
C GLN A 127 30.04 19.44 -20.84
N THR A 128 29.88 20.75 -20.68
CA THR A 128 30.69 21.75 -21.40
C THR A 128 32.15 21.70 -20.94
N VAL A 129 32.39 21.67 -19.62
CA VAL A 129 33.74 21.54 -19.04
C VAL A 129 34.38 20.19 -19.39
N GLU A 130 33.62 19.11 -19.47
CA GLU A 130 34.12 17.80 -19.94
C GLU A 130 34.53 17.86 -21.41
N ARG A 131 33.70 18.44 -22.29
CA ARG A 131 34.03 18.62 -23.71
C ARG A 131 35.31 19.43 -23.89
N GLU A 132 35.45 20.56 -23.18
CA GLU A 132 36.65 21.41 -23.21
C GLU A 132 37.90 20.65 -22.75
N ARG A 133 37.79 19.79 -21.73
CA ARG A 133 38.89 18.91 -21.29
C ARG A 133 39.28 17.92 -22.38
N PHE A 134 38.33 17.27 -23.04
CA PHE A 134 38.59 16.33 -24.14
C PHE A 134 39.19 17.02 -25.37
N GLU A 135 38.69 18.20 -25.76
CA GLU A 135 39.27 19.01 -26.84
C GLU A 135 40.72 19.40 -26.54
N HIS A 136 41.02 19.78 -25.30
CA HIS A 136 42.37 20.14 -24.85
C HIS A 136 43.32 18.93 -24.75
N THR A 137 42.84 17.73 -24.39
CA THR A 137 43.68 16.52 -24.44
C THR A 137 43.91 16.03 -25.87
N ALA A 138 42.93 16.19 -26.77
CA ALA A 138 43.07 15.90 -28.20
C ALA A 138 44.14 16.81 -28.84
N LYS A 139 44.04 18.13 -28.67
CA LYS A 139 45.04 19.09 -29.16
C LYS A 139 46.45 18.78 -28.64
N LYS A 140 46.59 18.39 -27.37
CA LYS A 140 47.87 17.96 -26.80
C LYS A 140 48.38 16.61 -27.31
N ALA A 141 47.56 15.78 -27.94
CA ALA A 141 47.99 14.60 -28.67
C ALA A 141 48.43 14.97 -30.11
N GLU A 142 47.70 15.88 -30.76
CA GLU A 142 48.03 16.43 -32.08
C GLU A 142 49.38 17.17 -32.05
N GLU A 143 49.59 18.10 -31.11
CA GLU A 143 50.86 18.82 -30.88
C GLU A 143 52.06 17.86 -30.71
N ARG A 144 51.87 16.75 -29.98
CA ARG A 144 52.91 15.73 -29.76
C ARG A 144 53.19 14.93 -31.03
N LEU A 145 52.16 14.62 -31.81
CA LEU A 145 52.29 13.89 -33.07
C LEU A 145 52.98 14.77 -34.12
N GLU A 146 52.60 16.04 -34.24
CA GLU A 146 53.24 17.03 -35.11
C GLU A 146 54.71 17.23 -34.72
N HIS A 147 55.01 17.33 -33.43
CA HIS A 147 56.39 17.41 -32.95
C HIS A 147 57.20 16.13 -33.24
N PHE A 148 56.61 14.95 -33.04
CA PHE A 148 57.25 13.66 -33.38
C PHE A 148 57.51 13.53 -34.89
N VAL A 149 56.54 13.86 -35.74
CA VAL A 149 56.69 13.87 -37.19
C VAL A 149 57.78 14.87 -37.60
N SER A 150 57.82 16.06 -37.01
CA SER A 150 58.87 17.06 -37.25
C SER A 150 60.26 16.56 -36.84
N GLN A 151 60.39 15.90 -35.68
CA GLN A 151 61.64 15.26 -35.26
C GLN A 151 62.05 14.15 -36.24
N MET A 152 61.14 13.27 -36.63
CA MET A 152 61.41 12.18 -37.57
C MET A 152 61.86 12.71 -38.93
N THR A 153 61.24 13.76 -39.46
CA THR A 153 61.66 14.43 -40.70
C THR A 153 63.10 14.95 -40.58
N VAL A 154 63.41 15.73 -39.53
CA VAL A 154 64.77 16.26 -39.31
C VAL A 154 65.81 15.16 -39.05
N ILE A 155 65.40 14.02 -38.47
CA ILE A 155 66.26 12.84 -38.33
C ILE A 155 66.52 12.21 -39.70
N PHE A 156 65.49 11.99 -40.54
CA PHE A 156 65.67 11.44 -41.89
C PHE A 156 66.48 12.36 -42.79
N ASP A 157 66.25 13.67 -42.76
CA ASP A 157 67.03 14.67 -43.51
C ASP A 157 68.51 14.62 -43.09
N LYS A 158 68.81 14.63 -41.79
CA LYS A 158 70.19 14.53 -41.29
C LYS A 158 70.83 13.17 -41.56
N TYR A 159 70.07 12.08 -41.54
CA TYR A 159 70.59 10.78 -41.97
C TYR A 159 70.90 10.80 -43.47
N ALA A 160 70.08 11.42 -44.32
CA ALA A 160 70.36 11.56 -45.75
C ALA A 160 71.58 12.45 -46.04
N GLU A 161 71.81 13.51 -45.24
CA GLU A 161 72.97 14.41 -45.39
C GLU A 161 74.28 13.83 -44.82
N GLN A 162 74.23 13.21 -43.64
CA GLN A 162 75.44 12.73 -42.93
C GLN A 162 75.80 11.29 -43.29
N SER A 163 74.83 10.49 -43.74
CA SER A 163 75.08 9.10 -44.12
C SER A 163 75.45 8.98 -45.59
N ALA A 164 76.75 9.07 -45.85
CA ALA A 164 77.37 8.28 -46.90
C ALA A 164 77.42 6.77 -46.54
N LEU A 165 76.47 6.27 -45.71
CA LEU A 165 76.14 4.85 -45.71
C LEU A 165 75.53 4.55 -47.07
N ASP A 166 76.06 3.51 -47.71
CA ASP A 166 75.58 3.16 -49.02
C ASP A 166 74.23 2.44 -48.90
N TRP A 167 73.13 3.20 -49.01
CA TRP A 167 71.78 2.64 -49.19
C TRP A 167 71.69 1.77 -50.47
N LYS A 168 72.73 1.78 -51.33
CA LYS A 168 72.96 0.81 -52.41
C LYS A 168 73.42 -0.58 -51.94
N ASP A 169 73.66 -0.84 -50.65
CA ASP A 169 73.61 -2.24 -50.17
C ASP A 169 72.14 -2.68 -50.11
N ASP A 170 71.65 -2.93 -51.33
CA ASP A 170 70.27 -3.18 -51.73
C ASP A 170 69.62 -4.28 -50.89
N LYS A 171 70.44 -5.18 -50.32
CA LYS A 171 70.04 -6.24 -49.39
C LYS A 171 69.50 -5.70 -48.07
N ASN A 172 70.12 -4.68 -47.48
CA ASN A 172 69.69 -4.14 -46.19
C ASN A 172 68.40 -3.33 -46.36
N LEU A 173 68.29 -2.58 -47.46
CA LEU A 173 67.06 -1.87 -47.82
C LEU A 173 65.93 -2.85 -48.17
N ALA A 174 66.20 -3.89 -48.96
CA ALA A 174 65.23 -4.95 -49.26
C ALA A 174 64.82 -5.75 -48.01
N GLN A 175 65.73 -5.99 -47.06
CA GLN A 175 65.41 -6.65 -45.79
C GLN A 175 64.50 -5.76 -44.93
N LEU A 176 64.78 -4.46 -44.84
CA LEU A 176 63.92 -3.51 -44.12
C LEU A 176 62.54 -3.37 -44.79
N LEU A 177 62.49 -3.37 -46.12
CA LEU A 177 61.24 -3.36 -46.90
C LEU A 177 60.47 -4.69 -46.76
N SER A 178 61.15 -5.84 -46.63
CA SER A 178 60.52 -7.13 -46.31
C SER A 178 59.88 -7.08 -44.92
N GLN A 179 60.63 -6.65 -43.90
CA GLN A 179 60.13 -6.51 -42.53
C GLN A 179 58.97 -5.51 -42.44
N ALA A 180 59.03 -4.39 -43.16
CA ALA A 180 57.90 -3.46 -43.27
C ALA A 180 56.69 -4.09 -43.97
N GLY A 181 56.91 -4.87 -45.03
CA GLY A 181 55.87 -5.62 -45.74
C GLY A 181 55.22 -6.72 -44.88
N GLU A 182 56.02 -7.43 -44.08
CA GLU A 182 55.58 -8.42 -43.09
C GLU A 182 54.70 -7.74 -42.03
N ILE A 183 55.18 -6.65 -41.42
CA ILE A 183 54.41 -5.86 -40.43
C ILE A 183 53.12 -5.28 -41.03
N ILE A 184 53.12 -4.84 -42.29
CA ILE A 184 51.90 -4.40 -43.00
C ILE A 184 50.95 -5.58 -43.22
N GLY A 185 51.46 -6.75 -43.60
CA GLY A 185 50.69 -7.99 -43.75
C GLY A 185 50.04 -8.44 -42.44
N GLU A 186 50.79 -8.39 -41.33
CA GLU A 186 50.28 -8.66 -39.98
C GLU A 186 49.20 -7.65 -39.57
N ASN A 187 49.41 -6.35 -39.81
CA ASN A 187 48.41 -5.32 -39.52
C ASN A 187 47.13 -5.48 -40.35
N LEU A 188 47.23 -5.86 -41.63
CA LEU A 188 46.08 -6.17 -42.48
C LEU A 188 45.33 -7.42 -41.98
N ASN A 189 46.06 -8.47 -41.59
CA ASN A 189 45.50 -9.67 -40.96
C ASN A 189 44.79 -9.35 -39.64
N HIS A 190 45.40 -8.50 -38.80
CA HIS A 190 44.83 -8.06 -37.53
C HIS A 190 43.58 -7.19 -37.73
N ARG A 191 43.59 -6.29 -38.71
CA ARG A 191 42.40 -5.53 -39.14
C ARG A 191 41.28 -6.45 -39.63
N GLY A 192 41.61 -7.51 -40.38
CA GLY A 192 40.66 -8.55 -40.80
C GLY A 192 40.02 -9.27 -39.60
N LYS A 193 40.84 -9.74 -38.64
CA LYS A 193 40.37 -10.37 -37.39
C LYS A 193 39.49 -9.42 -36.56
N ILE A 194 39.85 -8.14 -36.46
CA ILE A 194 39.05 -7.12 -35.74
C ILE A 194 37.70 -6.89 -36.43
N GLN A 195 37.66 -6.88 -37.76
CA GLN A 195 36.40 -6.78 -38.51
C GLN A 195 35.53 -8.02 -38.28
N GLU A 196 36.09 -9.23 -38.40
CA GLU A 196 35.38 -10.50 -38.16
C GLU A 196 34.87 -10.62 -36.71
N LEU A 197 35.60 -10.11 -35.73
CA LEU A 197 35.12 -10.00 -34.34
C LEU A 197 34.00 -8.97 -34.19
N SER A 198 34.12 -7.81 -34.85
CA SER A 198 33.11 -6.75 -34.81
C SER A 198 31.78 -7.18 -35.44
N ASP A 199 31.83 -7.93 -36.55
CA ASP A 199 30.62 -8.46 -37.19
C ASP A 199 30.00 -9.62 -36.42
N ARG A 200 30.81 -10.44 -35.72
CA ARG A 200 30.30 -11.40 -34.72
C ARG A 200 29.63 -10.72 -33.53
N ILE A 201 30.14 -9.59 -33.04
CA ILE A 201 29.49 -8.80 -31.98
C ILE A 201 28.15 -8.27 -32.48
N ARG A 202 28.10 -7.61 -33.65
CA ARG A 202 26.85 -7.14 -34.28
C ARG A 202 25.81 -8.26 -34.44
N GLN A 203 26.24 -9.46 -34.86
CA GLN A 203 25.35 -10.62 -34.96
C GLN A 203 24.82 -11.07 -33.58
N LYS A 204 25.63 -10.95 -32.52
CA LYS A 204 25.20 -11.23 -31.15
C LYS A 204 24.24 -10.17 -30.61
N ASP A 205 24.44 -8.89 -30.94
CA ASP A 205 23.53 -7.80 -30.56
C ASP A 205 22.14 -8.02 -31.18
N ILE A 206 22.07 -8.44 -32.45
CA ILE A 206 20.81 -8.81 -33.12
C ILE A 206 20.15 -10.00 -32.40
N GLN A 207 20.91 -11.07 -32.11
CA GLN A 207 20.40 -12.24 -31.38
C GLN A 207 19.94 -11.90 -29.95
N LEU A 208 20.56 -10.91 -29.30
CA LEU A 208 20.14 -10.41 -27.98
C LEU A 208 18.87 -9.57 -28.07
N ALA A 209 18.72 -8.74 -29.11
CA ALA A 209 17.49 -7.98 -29.35
C ALA A 209 16.29 -8.90 -29.69
N GLU A 210 16.52 -9.97 -30.46
CA GLU A 210 15.51 -11.01 -30.73
C GLU A 210 15.13 -11.76 -29.45
N ARG A 211 16.11 -12.11 -28.60
CA ARG A 211 15.86 -12.73 -27.28
C ARG A 211 15.13 -11.80 -26.33
N SER A 212 15.44 -10.50 -26.32
CA SER A 212 14.70 -9.51 -25.52
C SER A 212 13.23 -9.53 -25.92
N ARG A 213 12.92 -9.36 -27.22
CA ARG A 213 11.53 -9.40 -27.72
C ARG A 213 10.81 -10.71 -27.36
N ALA A 214 11.51 -11.85 -27.37
CA ALA A 214 10.93 -13.12 -26.93
C ALA A 214 10.65 -13.14 -25.41
N VAL A 215 11.54 -12.57 -24.58
CA VAL A 215 11.31 -12.39 -23.14
C VAL A 215 10.19 -11.38 -22.87
N ASP A 216 10.09 -10.30 -23.64
CA ASP A 216 9.02 -9.29 -23.53
C ASP A 216 7.65 -9.92 -23.86
N LEU A 217 7.57 -10.69 -24.96
CA LEU A 217 6.36 -11.45 -25.33
C LEU A 217 6.02 -12.52 -24.28
N LEU A 218 7.00 -13.25 -23.75
CA LEU A 218 6.78 -14.19 -22.65
C LEU A 218 6.33 -13.47 -21.37
N GLY A 219 6.86 -12.27 -21.08
CA GLY A 219 6.41 -11.41 -19.98
C GLY A 219 4.98 -10.92 -20.16
N GLU A 220 4.56 -10.58 -21.38
CA GLU A 220 3.16 -10.33 -21.73
C GLU A 220 2.28 -11.57 -21.58
N HIS A 221 2.74 -12.75 -22.01
CA HIS A 221 1.98 -14.00 -21.87
C HIS A 221 1.85 -14.42 -20.40
N ILE A 222 2.93 -14.35 -19.62
CA ILE A 222 2.91 -14.53 -18.15
C ILE A 222 2.04 -13.46 -17.50
N SER A 223 1.95 -12.24 -18.05
CA SER A 223 1.05 -11.19 -17.54
C SER A 223 -0.42 -11.40 -17.94
N LYS A 224 -0.72 -12.08 -19.06
CA LYS A 224 -2.11 -12.39 -19.51
C LYS A 224 -2.63 -13.68 -18.87
N ALA A 225 -1.77 -14.67 -18.72
CA ALA A 225 -1.82 -15.69 -17.67
C ALA A 225 -1.39 -15.12 -16.29
N ALA A 226 -1.46 -13.80 -16.13
CA ALA A 226 -1.68 -13.11 -14.86
C ALA A 226 -2.98 -12.28 -14.87
N VAL A 227 -3.83 -12.21 -15.90
CA VAL A 227 -5.18 -11.62 -15.74
C VAL A 227 -6.25 -12.68 -15.49
N ALA A 228 -6.37 -13.67 -16.38
CA ALA A 228 -7.56 -14.51 -16.50
C ALA A 228 -7.94 -15.26 -15.22
N ASP A 229 -6.98 -15.71 -14.42
CA ASP A 229 -7.32 -16.36 -13.15
C ASP A 229 -7.58 -15.40 -11.97
N ARG A 230 -7.55 -14.06 -12.15
CA ARG A 230 -8.09 -13.06 -11.19
C ARG A 230 -9.58 -13.24 -11.12
N GLU A 231 -10.14 -13.25 -12.31
CA GLU A 231 -11.48 -13.63 -12.65
C GLU A 231 -11.76 -14.99 -11.97
N THR A 232 -10.88 -16.00 -12.04
CA THR A 232 -11.09 -17.26 -11.27
C THR A 232 -10.85 -17.19 -9.74
N THR A 233 -9.97 -16.34 -9.20
CA THR A 233 -9.84 -16.13 -7.74
C THR A 233 -11.13 -15.58 -7.21
N ASN A 234 -11.52 -14.44 -7.77
CA ASN A 234 -12.66 -13.66 -7.35
C ASN A 234 -13.96 -14.42 -7.65
N LEU A 235 -14.06 -15.16 -8.77
CA LEU A 235 -15.19 -16.07 -9.00
C LEU A 235 -15.21 -17.25 -8.02
N ALA A 236 -14.07 -17.86 -7.67
CA ALA A 236 -14.07 -18.97 -6.71
C ALA A 236 -14.19 -18.52 -5.24
N GLU A 237 -13.84 -17.27 -4.92
CA GLU A 237 -14.12 -16.62 -3.64
C GLU A 237 -15.57 -16.15 -3.57
N GLN A 238 -16.13 -15.58 -4.63
CA GLN A 238 -17.58 -15.33 -4.76
C GLN A 238 -18.38 -16.63 -4.70
N LEU A 239 -17.88 -17.71 -5.31
CA LEU A 239 -18.49 -19.04 -5.24
C LEU A 239 -18.28 -19.69 -3.87
N GLN A 240 -17.20 -19.39 -3.15
CA GLN A 240 -17.04 -19.80 -1.76
C GLN A 240 -17.98 -19.00 -0.83
N TYR A 241 -18.08 -17.68 -0.97
CA TYR A 241 -19.04 -16.83 -0.29
C TYR A 241 -20.47 -17.24 -0.59
N SER A 242 -20.78 -17.57 -1.85
CA SER A 242 -22.04 -18.19 -2.24
C SER A 242 -22.23 -19.52 -1.51
N ARG A 243 -21.25 -20.43 -1.54
CA ARG A 243 -21.20 -21.67 -0.73
C ARG A 243 -21.14 -21.45 0.79
N ASP A 244 -21.03 -20.24 1.31
CA ASP A 244 -21.14 -19.91 2.73
C ASP A 244 -22.48 -19.25 3.07
N ASN A 245 -23.12 -18.56 2.12
CA ASN A 245 -24.46 -17.97 2.25
C ASN A 245 -25.60 -18.91 1.80
N GLU A 246 -25.56 -19.42 0.57
CA GLU A 246 -26.22 -20.70 0.23
C GLU A 246 -25.82 -21.74 1.27
N HIS A 247 -24.56 -21.66 1.70
CA HIS A 247 -23.94 -22.52 2.69
C HIS A 247 -24.56 -22.40 4.08
N ALA A 248 -25.21 -21.29 4.48
CA ALA A 248 -25.75 -21.04 5.82
C ALA A 248 -27.26 -21.35 5.94
N LEU A 249 -27.91 -21.68 4.83
CA LEU A 249 -29.33 -21.92 4.75
C LEU A 249 -29.81 -23.12 5.57
N GLU A 250 -29.06 -24.20 5.83
CA GLU A 250 -29.54 -25.39 6.59
C GLU A 250 -29.35 -25.29 8.10
N ARG A 251 -28.36 -24.60 8.67
CA ARG A 251 -28.45 -24.29 10.11
C ARG A 251 -29.54 -23.23 10.39
N ARG A 252 -30.25 -22.85 9.33
CA ARG A 252 -31.67 -22.46 9.35
C ARG A 252 -32.67 -23.51 8.81
N LEU A 253 -32.41 -24.29 7.76
CA LEU A 253 -33.33 -25.24 7.09
C LEU A 253 -33.22 -26.71 7.53
N GLN A 254 -32.05 -27.29 7.84
CA GLN A 254 -31.93 -28.39 8.80
C GLN A 254 -32.54 -27.98 10.14
N GLY A 255 -32.35 -26.72 10.57
CA GLY A 255 -33.00 -26.16 11.77
C GLY A 255 -34.52 -26.23 11.67
N LEU A 256 -35.11 -25.64 10.64
CA LEU A 256 -36.54 -25.68 10.35
C LEU A 256 -37.05 -27.09 10.00
N THR A 257 -36.25 -27.98 9.41
CA THR A 257 -36.61 -29.39 9.23
C THR A 257 -36.44 -30.19 10.51
N HIS A 258 -35.65 -29.73 11.48
CA HIS A 258 -35.55 -30.36 12.80
C HIS A 258 -36.69 -29.90 13.69
N GLU A 259 -37.07 -28.61 13.65
CA GLU A 259 -38.32 -28.09 14.21
C GLU A 259 -39.55 -28.75 13.55
N LEU A 260 -39.51 -28.93 12.22
CA LEU A 260 -40.53 -29.69 11.48
C LEU A 260 -40.50 -31.16 11.91
N MET A 261 -39.35 -31.84 11.94
CA MET A 261 -39.24 -33.24 12.41
C MET A 261 -39.66 -33.39 13.87
N ASP A 262 -39.45 -32.40 14.73
CA ASP A 262 -39.94 -32.37 16.11
C ASP A 262 -41.45 -32.19 16.14
N SER A 263 -42.01 -31.33 15.28
CA SER A 263 -43.46 -31.22 15.11
C SER A 263 -44.07 -32.48 14.49
N GLU A 264 -43.38 -33.12 13.54
CA GLU A 264 -43.74 -34.39 12.93
C GLU A 264 -43.49 -35.56 13.89
N VAL A 265 -42.59 -35.47 14.88
CA VAL A 265 -42.39 -36.49 15.92
C VAL A 265 -43.44 -36.30 17.00
N ARG A 266 -43.85 -35.07 17.31
CA ARG A 266 -45.05 -34.81 18.14
C ARG A 266 -46.31 -35.30 17.42
N ILE A 267 -46.46 -35.07 16.12
CA ILE A 267 -47.53 -35.65 15.29
C ILE A 267 -47.39 -37.17 15.20
N ARG A 268 -46.20 -37.73 14.95
CA ARG A 268 -45.98 -39.19 14.87
C ARG A 268 -46.16 -39.88 16.22
N ASP A 269 -45.92 -39.23 17.35
CA ASP A 269 -46.26 -39.78 18.65
C ASP A 269 -47.76 -39.72 18.91
N LEU A 270 -48.44 -38.65 18.46
CA LEU A 270 -49.90 -38.61 18.37
C LEU A 270 -50.46 -39.67 17.38
N GLU A 271 -49.72 -40.05 16.33
CA GLU A 271 -50.04 -41.13 15.37
C GLU A 271 -49.56 -42.52 15.84
N ARG A 272 -48.61 -42.62 16.77
CA ARG A 272 -48.03 -43.88 17.28
C ARG A 272 -48.77 -44.35 18.53
N GLN A 273 -49.29 -43.41 19.32
CA GLN A 273 -50.45 -43.61 20.19
C GLN A 273 -51.74 -43.95 19.39
N LEU A 274 -51.65 -43.92 18.04
CA LEU A 274 -52.68 -44.30 17.07
C LEU A 274 -52.26 -45.53 16.22
N SER A 275 -51.00 -45.98 16.31
CA SER A 275 -50.39 -47.04 15.47
C SER A 275 -49.70 -48.15 16.28
N GLU A 276 -49.77 -48.06 17.60
CA GLU A 276 -50.03 -49.17 18.54
C GLU A 276 -51.01 -50.21 17.98
N VAL A 277 -51.99 -49.77 17.19
CA VAL A 277 -52.90 -50.56 16.33
C VAL A 277 -52.18 -51.54 15.38
N SER A 278 -50.91 -51.28 15.07
CA SER A 278 -50.04 -52.01 14.13
C SER A 278 -49.69 -53.46 14.52
N ARG A 279 -48.72 -54.02 13.78
CA ARG A 279 -48.72 -55.44 13.39
C ARG A 279 -47.32 -55.97 13.07
N GLU A 280 -47.17 -57.28 13.27
CA GLU A 280 -46.60 -58.31 12.35
C GLU A 280 -45.32 -58.01 11.52
N ARG A 281 -44.56 -59.09 11.22
CA ARG A 281 -43.31 -59.15 10.40
C ARG A 281 -42.09 -58.58 11.13
N SER A 282 -41.13 -59.34 11.67
CA SER A 282 -40.58 -60.69 11.41
C SER A 282 -39.50 -60.79 10.30
N ALA A 283 -38.24 -60.93 10.76
CA ALA A 283 -37.04 -61.51 10.12
C ALA A 283 -36.38 -60.85 8.86
N PRO A 284 -35.03 -60.70 8.84
CA PRO A 284 -34.25 -60.27 7.65
C PRO A 284 -33.21 -61.31 7.14
N ARG A 285 -32.73 -61.17 5.88
CA ARG A 285 -31.45 -61.74 5.36
C ARG A 285 -30.95 -61.05 4.06
N PRO A 286 -29.61 -61.01 3.76
CA PRO A 286 -29.04 -60.27 2.61
C PRO A 286 -28.24 -61.10 1.57
N LYS A 287 -27.90 -60.51 0.40
CA LYS A 287 -26.80 -60.87 -0.54
C LYS A 287 -26.77 -59.92 -1.77
N SER A 288 -25.67 -59.20 -2.07
CA SER A 288 -25.61 -58.30 -3.26
C SER A 288 -24.22 -57.74 -3.69
N TRP A 289 -23.08 -58.33 -3.31
CA TRP A 289 -21.78 -57.61 -3.37
C TRP A 289 -21.04 -57.60 -4.72
N ASP A 290 -21.15 -58.64 -5.54
CA ASP A 290 -20.20 -58.88 -6.64
C ASP A 290 -20.33 -57.92 -7.84
N SER A 291 -21.50 -57.28 -8.04
CA SER A 291 -21.73 -56.37 -9.18
C SER A 291 -20.83 -55.13 -9.16
N TYR A 292 -20.54 -54.61 -7.97
CA TYR A 292 -19.83 -53.33 -7.77
C TYR A 292 -18.35 -53.36 -8.18
N GLY A 293 -17.75 -54.55 -8.34
CA GLY A 293 -16.32 -54.69 -8.66
C GLY A 293 -15.96 -54.23 -10.08
N ASN A 294 -16.79 -54.58 -11.07
CA ASN A 294 -16.51 -54.32 -12.48
C ASN A 294 -16.80 -52.87 -12.89
N GLU A 295 -17.81 -52.24 -12.28
CA GLU A 295 -18.16 -50.83 -12.57
C GLU A 295 -17.03 -49.87 -12.16
N LEU A 296 -16.30 -50.22 -11.08
CA LEU A 296 -15.20 -49.42 -10.53
C LEU A 296 -13.93 -49.42 -11.41
N THR A 297 -13.69 -50.45 -12.22
CA THR A 297 -12.48 -50.50 -13.09
C THR A 297 -12.64 -49.61 -14.32
N VAL A 298 -13.75 -49.76 -15.05
CA VAL A 298 -14.09 -48.93 -16.23
C VAL A 298 -14.12 -47.43 -15.87
N PHE A 299 -14.60 -47.09 -14.68
CA PHE A 299 -14.58 -45.72 -14.17
C PHE A 299 -13.17 -45.15 -13.97
N ARG A 300 -12.22 -45.95 -13.46
CA ARG A 300 -10.82 -45.51 -13.31
C ARG A 300 -10.12 -45.32 -14.67
N GLU A 301 -10.46 -46.14 -15.66
CA GLU A 301 -9.92 -46.00 -17.02
C GLU A 301 -10.40 -44.71 -17.70
N SER A 302 -11.68 -44.35 -17.57
CA SER A 302 -12.19 -43.09 -18.11
C SER A 302 -11.59 -41.86 -17.41
N LEU A 303 -11.41 -41.90 -16.09
CA LEU A 303 -10.73 -40.82 -15.34
C LEU A 303 -9.27 -40.62 -15.79
N ALA A 304 -8.50 -41.69 -15.95
CA ALA A 304 -7.12 -41.59 -16.40
C ALA A 304 -6.99 -41.06 -17.84
N ALA A 305 -7.93 -41.42 -18.73
CA ALA A 305 -7.98 -40.86 -20.07
C ALA A 305 -8.27 -39.34 -20.06
N ILE A 306 -9.15 -38.87 -19.18
CA ILE A 306 -9.50 -37.44 -19.05
C ILE A 306 -8.38 -36.61 -18.40
N LEU A 307 -7.67 -37.18 -17.42
CA LEU A 307 -6.58 -36.50 -16.71
C LEU A 307 -5.23 -36.53 -17.46
N SER A 308 -5.13 -37.32 -18.54
CA SER A 308 -3.94 -37.40 -19.39
C SER A 308 -3.86 -36.18 -20.31
N THR A 309 -2.80 -35.38 -20.16
CA THR A 309 -2.43 -34.33 -21.12
C THR A 309 -1.18 -34.74 -21.92
N PRO A 310 -0.90 -34.11 -23.09
CA PRO A 310 0.24 -34.47 -23.94
C PRO A 310 1.62 -34.39 -23.26
N LEU A 311 1.73 -33.65 -22.15
CA LEU A 311 2.93 -33.51 -21.33
C LEU A 311 2.94 -34.45 -20.12
N TYR A 312 1.76 -34.92 -19.67
CA TYR A 312 1.58 -35.69 -18.44
C TYR A 312 0.51 -36.79 -18.63
N PRO A 313 0.91 -37.99 -19.11
CA PRO A 313 0.00 -39.13 -19.21
C PRO A 313 -0.33 -39.71 -17.82
N CYS A 314 -1.62 -39.99 -17.59
CA CYS A 314 -2.13 -40.55 -16.35
C CYS A 314 -2.45 -42.05 -16.53
N CYS A 315 -2.08 -42.89 -15.55
CA CYS A 315 -2.40 -44.32 -15.57
C CYS A 315 -3.73 -44.61 -14.86
N PRO A 316 -4.45 -45.70 -15.21
CA PRO A 316 -5.74 -46.09 -14.59
C PRO A 316 -5.63 -46.65 -13.15
N LYS A 317 -4.66 -46.16 -12.37
CA LYS A 317 -4.50 -46.47 -10.95
C LYS A 317 -4.96 -45.28 -10.12
N GLU A 318 -5.59 -45.57 -8.99
CA GLU A 318 -6.17 -44.54 -8.12
C GLU A 318 -5.15 -43.52 -7.58
N VAL A 319 -3.89 -43.93 -7.39
CA VAL A 319 -2.81 -43.03 -6.95
C VAL A 319 -2.43 -42.04 -8.04
N ASP A 320 -2.22 -42.52 -9.27
CA ASP A 320 -1.81 -41.71 -10.42
C ASP A 320 -2.92 -40.71 -10.81
N ILE A 321 -4.19 -41.16 -10.75
CA ILE A 321 -5.40 -40.33 -10.91
C ILE A 321 -5.45 -39.23 -9.85
N LYS A 322 -5.27 -39.57 -8.56
CA LYS A 322 -5.30 -38.59 -7.46
C LYS A 322 -4.16 -37.57 -7.54
N GLU A 323 -2.95 -38.01 -7.88
CA GLU A 323 -1.78 -37.15 -7.96
C GLU A 323 -1.85 -36.19 -9.17
N GLN A 324 -2.28 -36.67 -10.33
CA GLN A 324 -2.54 -35.81 -11.49
C GLN A 324 -3.69 -34.83 -11.22
N THR A 325 -4.74 -35.25 -10.49
CA THR A 325 -5.82 -34.35 -10.04
C THR A 325 -5.29 -33.25 -9.11
N ARG A 326 -4.40 -33.59 -8.15
CA ARG A 326 -3.78 -32.59 -7.26
C ARG A 326 -2.97 -31.58 -8.06
N ARG A 327 -2.15 -32.01 -9.02
CA ARG A 327 -1.35 -31.12 -9.86
C ARG A 327 -2.22 -30.15 -10.63
N ILE A 328 -3.26 -30.65 -11.31
CA ILE A 328 -4.21 -29.79 -12.03
C ILE A 328 -4.94 -28.82 -11.07
N VAL A 329 -5.23 -29.23 -9.82
CA VAL A 329 -5.83 -28.34 -8.80
C VAL A 329 -4.83 -27.31 -8.24
N SER A 330 -3.56 -27.65 -8.06
CA SER A 330 -2.51 -26.72 -7.63
C SER A 330 -2.10 -25.77 -8.76
N GLU A 331 -1.99 -26.28 -9.98
CA GLU A 331 -1.83 -25.47 -11.20
C GLU A 331 -3.03 -24.55 -11.40
N TYR A 332 -4.27 -24.95 -11.03
CA TYR A 332 -5.47 -24.10 -10.96
C TYR A 332 -5.59 -23.28 -9.64
N GLN A 333 -4.65 -23.40 -8.70
CA GLN A 333 -4.57 -22.56 -7.50
C GLN A 333 -3.51 -21.49 -7.63
N GLU A 334 -2.38 -21.81 -8.27
CA GLU A 334 -1.47 -20.84 -8.84
C GLU A 334 -2.12 -20.16 -10.04
N GLN A 335 -2.81 -20.90 -10.93
CA GLN A 335 -3.85 -20.37 -11.82
C GLN A 335 -5.19 -20.10 -11.09
N LYS A 336 -5.05 -19.43 -9.94
CA LYS A 336 -6.01 -18.57 -9.22
C LYS A 336 -5.23 -17.40 -8.63
N GLU A 337 -4.07 -17.66 -7.99
CA GLU A 337 -3.34 -16.68 -7.19
C GLU A 337 -2.18 -15.93 -7.88
N LEU A 338 -1.43 -16.57 -8.80
CA LEU A 338 -0.56 -15.81 -9.72
C LEU A 338 -1.41 -14.73 -10.33
N ASN A 339 -2.64 -15.08 -10.62
CA ASN A 339 -3.63 -14.13 -11.00
C ASN A 339 -4.49 -13.69 -9.78
N SER A 340 -3.99 -13.17 -8.64
CA SER A 340 -4.87 -12.50 -7.61
C SER A 340 -4.88 -10.94 -7.58
N ARG A 341 -4.03 -10.30 -8.39
CA ARG A 341 -3.58 -8.89 -8.38
C ARG A 341 -3.51 -8.09 -9.76
N LEU A 342 -4.26 -8.41 -10.84
CA LEU A 342 -4.30 -7.69 -12.18
C LEU A 342 -5.71 -7.33 -12.66
N GLU A 343 -6.82 -8.03 -12.34
CA GLU A 343 -8.12 -7.34 -12.22
C GLU A 343 -7.90 -6.16 -11.29
N ALA A 344 -7.37 -6.41 -10.07
CA ALA A 344 -7.00 -5.34 -9.15
C ALA A 344 -6.04 -4.26 -9.71
N ARG A 345 -5.09 -4.58 -10.62
CA ARG A 345 -4.26 -3.55 -11.29
C ARG A 345 -4.92 -2.94 -12.55
N LEU A 346 -5.92 -3.59 -13.13
CA LEU A 346 -6.72 -3.10 -14.26
C LEU A 346 -7.83 -2.18 -13.74
N ASP A 347 -8.43 -2.50 -12.59
CA ASP A 347 -9.31 -1.65 -11.80
C ASP A 347 -8.57 -0.42 -11.26
N ASP A 348 -7.35 -0.60 -10.75
CA ASP A 348 -6.45 0.52 -10.38
C ASP A 348 -6.09 1.35 -11.63
N ALA A 349 -5.69 0.73 -12.74
CA ALA A 349 -5.43 1.45 -13.99
C ALA A 349 -6.67 2.17 -14.56
N ALA A 350 -7.85 1.57 -14.47
CA ALA A 350 -9.13 2.16 -14.89
C ALA A 350 -9.54 3.30 -13.96
N SER A 351 -9.32 3.16 -12.65
CA SER A 351 -9.54 4.22 -11.65
C SER A 351 -8.59 5.40 -11.86
N ARG A 352 -7.32 5.14 -12.18
CA ARG A 352 -6.33 6.16 -12.60
C ARG A 352 -6.71 6.81 -13.93
N LEU A 353 -7.25 6.06 -14.88
CA LEU A 353 -7.73 6.59 -16.16
C LEU A 353 -8.98 7.47 -15.95
N ALA A 354 -9.91 7.05 -15.10
CA ALA A 354 -11.11 7.82 -14.76
C ALA A 354 -10.77 9.11 -14.01
N SER A 355 -9.83 9.09 -13.06
CA SER A 355 -9.38 10.31 -12.38
C SER A 355 -8.58 11.23 -13.32
N PHE A 356 -7.78 10.68 -14.24
CA PHE A 356 -7.14 11.47 -15.30
C PHE A 356 -8.15 12.08 -16.29
N GLN A 357 -9.24 11.36 -16.61
CA GLN A 357 -10.34 11.90 -17.42
C GLN A 357 -11.12 13.00 -16.70
N SER A 358 -11.39 12.85 -15.39
CA SER A 358 -11.94 13.93 -14.56
C SER A 358 -11.04 15.16 -14.62
N LEU A 359 -9.76 15.01 -14.27
CA LEU A 359 -8.79 16.10 -14.27
C LEU A 359 -8.67 16.77 -15.65
N LYS A 360 -8.71 16.00 -16.74
CA LYS A 360 -8.74 16.55 -18.11
C LYS A 360 -10.00 17.39 -18.35
N ASN A 361 -11.17 16.94 -17.92
CA ASN A 361 -12.42 17.69 -18.08
C ASN A 361 -12.43 18.95 -17.21
N ASP A 362 -11.92 18.87 -15.98
CA ASP A 362 -11.77 20.02 -15.08
C ASP A 362 -10.80 21.07 -15.65
N MET A 363 -9.68 20.63 -16.24
CA MET A 363 -8.75 21.50 -16.97
C MET A 363 -9.38 22.11 -18.23
N GLN A 364 -10.16 21.33 -19.00
CA GLN A 364 -10.88 21.86 -20.17
C GLN A 364 -11.89 22.94 -19.75
N HIS A 365 -12.67 22.72 -18.69
CA HIS A 365 -13.62 23.73 -18.19
C HIS A 365 -12.93 25.01 -17.70
N GLN A 366 -11.73 24.91 -17.12
CA GLN A 366 -10.91 26.07 -16.78
C GLN A 366 -10.39 26.81 -18.02
N VAL A 367 -9.94 26.10 -19.07
CA VAL A 367 -9.59 26.69 -20.36
C VAL A 367 -10.80 27.40 -20.98
N ASP A 368 -11.94 26.72 -21.09
CA ASP A 368 -13.19 27.28 -21.62
C ASP A 368 -13.58 28.57 -20.88
N GLN A 369 -13.34 28.63 -19.56
CA GLN A 369 -13.64 29.81 -18.73
C GLN A 369 -12.64 30.94 -19.00
N LEU A 370 -11.34 30.66 -19.01
CA LEU A 370 -10.30 31.65 -19.28
C LEU A 370 -10.41 32.21 -20.71
N GLU A 371 -10.89 31.43 -21.67
CA GLU A 371 -11.22 31.90 -23.03
C GLU A 371 -12.42 32.84 -23.04
N ARG A 372 -13.52 32.49 -22.35
CA ARG A 372 -14.69 33.37 -22.18
C ARG A 372 -14.34 34.68 -21.47
N GLU A 373 -13.51 34.62 -20.44
CA GLU A 373 -13.00 35.81 -19.74
C GLU A 373 -12.11 36.65 -20.66
N ASN A 374 -11.18 36.05 -21.42
CA ASN A 374 -10.37 36.73 -22.43
C ASN A 374 -11.22 37.43 -23.51
N LEU A 375 -12.26 36.77 -24.02
CA LEU A 375 -13.20 37.36 -24.98
C LEU A 375 -13.91 38.58 -24.36
N SER A 376 -14.42 38.45 -23.13
CA SER A 376 -15.09 39.57 -22.43
C SER A 376 -14.15 40.76 -22.18
N LEU A 377 -12.86 40.51 -21.90
CA LEU A 377 -11.84 41.54 -21.74
C LEU A 377 -11.49 42.21 -23.06
N ARG A 378 -11.31 41.44 -24.15
CA ARG A 378 -11.10 41.99 -25.51
C ARG A 378 -12.27 42.85 -25.97
N ASP A 379 -13.50 42.40 -25.71
CA ASP A 379 -14.72 43.16 -26.04
C ASP A 379 -14.92 44.38 -25.12
N ARG A 380 -14.36 44.38 -23.91
CA ARG A 380 -14.30 45.58 -23.05
C ARG A 380 -13.23 46.56 -23.56
N ILE A 381 -12.06 46.08 -23.97
CA ILE A 381 -10.98 46.90 -24.56
C ILE A 381 -11.49 47.59 -25.83
N ARG A 382 -12.07 46.86 -26.78
CA ARG A 382 -12.64 47.46 -28.02
C ARG A 382 -13.70 48.53 -27.76
N ARG A 383 -14.49 48.39 -26.67
CA ARG A 383 -15.45 49.43 -26.24
C ARG A 383 -14.73 50.66 -25.69
N MET A 384 -13.77 50.48 -24.78
CA MET A 384 -12.96 51.60 -24.26
C MET A 384 -12.19 52.35 -25.36
N GLU A 385 -11.67 51.64 -26.37
CA GLU A 385 -11.00 52.23 -27.55
C GLU A 385 -11.99 53.03 -28.43
N SER A 386 -13.20 52.51 -28.64
CA SER A 386 -14.28 53.22 -29.34
C SER A 386 -14.78 54.45 -28.57
N ASP A 387 -14.90 54.34 -27.25
CA ASP A 387 -15.32 55.44 -26.37
C ASP A 387 -14.23 56.53 -26.29
N GLN A 388 -12.96 56.13 -26.25
CA GLN A 388 -11.81 57.05 -26.27
C GLN A 388 -11.76 57.82 -27.59
N THR A 389 -11.82 57.15 -28.73
CA THR A 389 -11.78 57.79 -30.06
C THR A 389 -12.98 58.71 -30.28
N ALA A 390 -14.19 58.32 -29.85
CA ALA A 390 -15.35 59.22 -29.83
C ALA A 390 -15.15 60.44 -28.92
N CYS A 391 -14.54 60.25 -27.73
CA CYS A 391 -14.20 61.36 -26.83
C CYS A 391 -13.08 62.26 -27.37
N GLU A 392 -12.19 61.77 -28.23
CA GLU A 392 -11.16 62.56 -28.90
C GLU A 392 -11.77 63.43 -29.99
N VAL A 393 -12.61 62.87 -30.87
CA VAL A 393 -13.39 63.63 -31.87
C VAL A 393 -14.24 64.72 -31.21
N ALA A 394 -14.99 64.39 -30.14
CA ALA A 394 -15.82 65.36 -29.43
C ALA A 394 -15.01 66.46 -28.70
N ARG A 395 -13.70 66.26 -28.43
CA ARG A 395 -12.79 67.32 -27.96
C ARG A 395 -12.26 68.16 -29.13
N GLU A 396 -12.00 67.54 -30.28
CA GLU A 396 -11.59 68.19 -31.52
C GLU A 396 -12.65 69.22 -31.97
N GLU A 397 -13.91 68.80 -32.06
CA GLU A 397 -15.06 69.64 -32.40
C GLU A 397 -15.20 70.83 -31.44
N ARG A 398 -15.14 70.58 -30.13
CA ARG A 398 -15.23 71.63 -29.10
C ARG A 398 -14.06 72.61 -29.14
N ARG A 399 -12.85 72.16 -29.48
CA ARG A 399 -11.70 73.05 -29.68
C ARG A 399 -11.90 73.94 -30.91
N ALA A 400 -12.35 73.36 -32.04
CA ALA A 400 -12.67 74.11 -33.24
C ALA A 400 -13.80 75.14 -33.02
N ASP A 401 -14.85 74.79 -32.26
CA ASP A 401 -15.93 75.73 -31.92
C ASP A 401 -15.48 76.83 -30.96
N ARG A 402 -14.68 76.52 -29.91
CA ARG A 402 -14.08 77.55 -29.04
C ARG A 402 -13.25 78.55 -29.87
N GLU A 403 -12.49 78.06 -30.85
CA GLU A 403 -11.72 78.92 -31.75
C GLU A 403 -12.63 79.81 -32.63
N LYS A 404 -13.70 79.27 -33.21
CA LYS A 404 -14.71 80.06 -33.96
C LYS A 404 -15.31 81.17 -33.09
N PHE A 405 -15.63 80.89 -31.84
CA PHE A 405 -16.15 81.89 -30.90
C PHE A 405 -15.10 82.95 -30.53
N CYS A 406 -13.85 82.58 -30.23
CA CYS A 406 -12.77 83.55 -30.02
C CYS A 406 -12.54 84.43 -31.26
N ASN A 407 -12.57 83.84 -32.46
CA ASN A 407 -12.46 84.53 -33.74
C ASN A 407 -13.64 85.49 -34.00
N TYR A 408 -14.83 85.22 -33.44
CA TYR A 408 -15.97 86.16 -33.43
C TYR A 408 -15.78 87.29 -32.40
N LEU A 409 -15.39 86.98 -31.16
CA LEU A 409 -15.17 87.97 -30.11
C LEU A 409 -14.09 89.00 -30.50
N ARG A 410 -12.98 88.58 -31.12
CA ARG A 410 -11.96 89.53 -31.62
C ARG A 410 -12.49 90.46 -32.71
N LYS A 411 -13.43 90.01 -33.55
CA LYS A 411 -14.12 90.89 -34.51
C LYS A 411 -14.99 91.93 -33.78
N VAL A 412 -15.70 91.54 -32.72
CA VAL A 412 -16.47 92.47 -31.87
C VAL A 412 -15.56 93.47 -31.16
N ALA A 413 -14.46 93.03 -30.56
CA ALA A 413 -13.46 93.87 -29.90
C ALA A 413 -12.97 95.02 -30.79
N SER A 414 -12.68 94.74 -32.07
CA SER A 414 -12.28 95.76 -33.05
C SER A 414 -13.36 96.83 -33.30
N LYS A 415 -14.65 96.48 -33.25
CA LYS A 415 -15.77 97.44 -33.40
C LYS A 415 -15.94 98.31 -32.16
N VAL A 416 -15.63 97.76 -31.00
CA VAL A 416 -15.67 98.43 -29.69
C VAL A 416 -14.36 99.20 -29.39
N LYS A 417 -13.43 99.26 -30.37
CA LYS A 417 -12.13 99.96 -30.30
C LYS A 417 -11.22 99.48 -29.16
N ILE A 418 -11.24 98.18 -28.90
CA ILE A 418 -10.17 97.49 -28.15
C ILE A 418 -9.06 97.18 -29.15
N ASP A 419 -7.80 97.35 -28.73
CA ASP A 419 -6.64 97.10 -29.59
C ASP A 419 -6.56 95.63 -30.06
N SER A 420 -6.17 95.41 -31.31
CA SER A 420 -6.14 94.07 -31.92
C SER A 420 -4.98 93.19 -31.45
N GLY A 421 -3.87 93.78 -30.99
CA GLY A 421 -2.79 93.04 -30.34
C GLY A 421 -3.21 92.59 -28.94
N VAL A 422 -3.74 93.52 -28.14
CA VAL A 422 -4.29 93.21 -26.81
C VAL A 422 -5.38 92.14 -26.90
N ALA A 423 -6.40 92.32 -27.74
CA ALA A 423 -7.46 91.34 -27.95
C ALA A 423 -6.98 90.01 -28.59
N GLY A 424 -5.76 89.97 -29.14
CA GLY A 424 -5.12 88.76 -29.62
C GLY A 424 -4.55 87.86 -28.52
N HIS A 425 -4.13 88.46 -27.39
CA HIS A 425 -3.47 87.79 -26.27
C HIS A 425 -4.39 87.45 -25.09
N MET A 426 -5.59 88.03 -25.02
CA MET A 426 -6.58 87.77 -23.97
C MET A 426 -7.26 86.40 -24.14
N GLU A 427 -7.56 85.74 -23.02
CA GLU A 427 -8.41 84.55 -23.02
C GLU A 427 -9.87 84.89 -23.35
N MET A 428 -10.66 83.86 -23.65
CA MET A 428 -12.04 84.00 -24.17
C MET A 428 -12.95 84.79 -23.22
N ASP A 429 -12.88 84.48 -21.92
CA ASP A 429 -13.68 85.10 -20.87
C ASP A 429 -13.19 86.53 -20.55
N GLU A 430 -11.88 86.75 -20.53
CA GLU A 430 -11.27 88.08 -20.35
C GLU A 430 -11.67 89.03 -21.49
N LEU A 431 -11.63 88.54 -22.73
CA LEU A 431 -11.99 89.30 -23.92
C LEU A 431 -13.49 89.64 -23.91
N GLN A 432 -14.34 88.73 -23.45
CA GLN A 432 -15.77 88.98 -23.26
C GLN A 432 -16.02 90.10 -22.23
N GLU A 433 -15.37 90.04 -21.07
CA GLU A 433 -15.55 91.03 -20.00
C GLU A 433 -14.99 92.41 -20.36
N ALA A 434 -13.88 92.46 -21.12
CA ALA A 434 -13.34 93.70 -21.65
C ALA A 434 -14.24 94.34 -22.71
N ILE A 435 -14.83 93.53 -23.60
CA ILE A 435 -15.86 93.99 -24.54
C ILE A 435 -17.07 94.54 -23.78
N TYR A 436 -17.58 93.80 -22.79
CA TYR A 436 -18.74 94.21 -21.98
C TYR A 436 -18.48 95.52 -21.25
N THR A 437 -17.38 95.62 -20.50
CA THR A 437 -16.95 96.84 -19.79
C THR A 437 -16.85 98.03 -20.73
N ARG A 438 -16.28 97.85 -21.93
CA ARG A 438 -16.11 98.94 -22.90
C ARG A 438 -17.42 99.34 -23.59
N VAL A 439 -18.35 98.42 -23.79
CA VAL A 439 -19.74 98.73 -24.22
C VAL A 439 -20.46 99.53 -23.14
N CYS A 440 -20.38 99.13 -21.87
CA CYS A 440 -20.98 99.86 -20.75
C CYS A 440 -20.49 101.33 -20.69
N GLN A 441 -19.18 101.56 -20.86
CA GLN A 441 -18.60 102.92 -20.92
C GLN A 441 -19.14 103.78 -22.08
N PHE A 442 -19.49 103.18 -23.22
CA PHE A 442 -20.12 103.90 -24.33
C PHE A 442 -21.60 104.20 -24.06
N VAL A 443 -22.32 103.31 -23.36
CA VAL A 443 -23.73 103.48 -23.03
C VAL A 443 -23.95 104.46 -21.87
N SER A 444 -23.04 104.51 -20.89
CA SER A 444 -23.20 105.35 -19.69
C SER A 444 -22.86 106.83 -19.89
N GLY A 445 -22.10 107.18 -20.95
CA GLY A 445 -21.65 108.54 -21.22
C GLY A 445 -20.63 109.10 -20.22
N GLU A 446 -20.14 108.27 -19.28
CA GLU A 446 -19.31 108.71 -18.15
C GLU A 446 -17.97 109.33 -18.56
N PHE A 447 -17.51 109.08 -19.79
CA PHE A 447 -16.29 109.66 -20.37
C PHE A 447 -16.32 111.20 -20.46
N SER A 448 -17.50 111.83 -20.47
CA SER A 448 -17.65 113.30 -20.50
C SER A 448 -18.19 113.92 -19.20
N LEU A 449 -18.39 113.12 -18.14
CA LEU A 449 -19.00 113.57 -16.87
C LEU A 449 -17.99 113.66 -15.69
N LEU A 450 -16.70 113.51 -15.97
CA LEU A 450 -15.64 113.49 -14.96
C LEU A 450 -15.11 114.87 -14.52
N THR A 451 -15.58 115.96 -15.13
CA THR A 451 -15.03 117.33 -14.93
C THR A 451 -15.91 118.29 -14.14
N ASP A 452 -17.14 117.91 -13.76
CA ASP A 452 -18.08 118.83 -13.08
C ASP A 452 -17.98 118.73 -11.55
N VAL A 453 -17.37 119.75 -10.94
CA VAL A 453 -17.08 119.81 -9.51
C VAL A 453 -18.35 119.89 -8.65
N GLN A 454 -19.43 120.52 -9.13
CA GLN A 454 -20.65 120.63 -8.31
C GLN A 454 -21.35 119.27 -8.20
N ALA A 455 -21.36 118.50 -9.29
CA ALA A 455 -21.79 117.11 -9.27
C ALA A 455 -20.93 116.24 -8.32
N THR A 456 -19.63 116.55 -8.13
CA THR A 456 -18.84 115.84 -7.12
C THR A 456 -19.27 116.11 -5.68
N SER A 457 -19.88 117.25 -5.36
CA SER A 457 -20.26 117.59 -3.97
C SER A 457 -21.43 116.76 -3.46
N ASP A 458 -22.54 116.69 -4.23
CA ASP A 458 -23.66 115.82 -3.88
C ASP A 458 -23.30 114.33 -4.04
N LYS A 459 -22.41 114.00 -4.99
CA LYS A 459 -21.81 112.67 -5.09
C LYS A 459 -20.94 112.35 -3.87
N ILE A 460 -20.21 113.30 -3.28
CA ILE A 460 -19.46 113.13 -2.02
C ILE A 460 -20.41 112.90 -0.85
N ASN A 461 -21.52 113.63 -0.74
CA ASN A 461 -22.50 113.41 0.33
C ASN A 461 -23.28 112.09 0.18
N GLY A 462 -23.61 111.71 -1.06
CA GLY A 462 -24.12 110.38 -1.41
C GLY A 462 -23.11 109.28 -1.10
N LEU A 463 -21.83 109.49 -1.46
CA LEU A 463 -20.72 108.61 -1.14
C LEU A 463 -20.49 108.50 0.36
N ASN A 464 -20.63 109.56 1.17
CA ASN A 464 -20.49 109.47 2.63
C ASN A 464 -21.59 108.59 3.24
N ARG A 465 -22.85 108.73 2.78
CA ARG A 465 -23.95 107.80 3.16
C ARG A 465 -23.67 106.38 2.68
N ARG A 466 -23.11 106.23 1.46
CA ARG A 466 -22.76 104.92 0.88
C ARG A 466 -21.57 104.27 1.56
N ILE A 467 -20.57 105.04 2.00
CA ILE A 467 -19.41 104.61 2.77
C ILE A 467 -19.88 104.07 4.11
N LYS A 468 -20.81 104.74 4.79
CA LYS A 468 -21.39 104.19 6.04
C LYS A 468 -22.13 102.87 5.78
N GLN A 469 -23.00 102.80 4.77
CA GLN A 469 -23.63 101.54 4.36
C GLN A 469 -22.61 100.44 4.01
N LEU A 470 -21.50 100.80 3.36
CA LEU A 470 -20.42 99.88 3.00
C LEU A 470 -19.56 99.48 4.22
N GLN A 471 -19.45 100.32 5.26
CA GLN A 471 -18.83 99.97 6.54
C GLN A 471 -19.71 99.03 7.37
N ASP A 472 -21.03 99.26 7.36
CA ASP A 472 -22.01 98.36 7.99
C ASP A 472 -22.06 97.01 7.24
N GLN A 473 -21.99 97.02 5.91
CA GLN A 473 -21.84 95.80 5.10
C GLN A 473 -20.47 95.14 5.28
N LEU A 474 -19.37 95.90 5.39
CA LEU A 474 -18.02 95.38 5.62
C LEU A 474 -17.91 94.70 6.98
N SER A 475 -18.44 95.30 8.05
CA SER A 475 -18.46 94.69 9.38
C SER A 475 -19.33 93.42 9.41
N SER A 476 -20.50 93.43 8.76
CA SER A 476 -21.31 92.23 8.54
C SER A 476 -20.55 91.15 7.78
N LYS A 477 -19.80 91.51 6.72
CA LYS A 477 -18.94 90.60 5.96
C LYS A 477 -17.72 90.13 6.77
N GLN A 478 -17.20 90.95 7.68
CA GLN A 478 -16.11 90.58 8.58
C GLN A 478 -16.55 89.49 9.57
N ILE A 479 -17.76 89.60 10.11
CA ILE A 479 -18.39 88.57 10.97
C ILE A 479 -18.66 87.30 10.16
N GLN A 480 -19.20 87.41 8.94
CA GLN A 480 -19.37 86.26 8.04
C GLN A 480 -18.02 85.58 7.75
N LEU A 481 -16.96 86.33 7.43
CA LEU A 481 -15.61 85.79 7.23
C LEU A 481 -15.02 85.16 8.49
N GLY A 482 -15.36 85.65 9.69
CA GLY A 482 -15.05 84.99 10.96
C GLY A 482 -15.67 83.60 11.03
N LEU A 483 -16.99 83.52 10.84
CA LEU A 483 -17.74 82.24 10.83
C LEU A 483 -17.27 81.28 9.73
N TRP A 484 -16.92 81.78 8.53
CA TRP A 484 -16.37 80.95 7.46
C TRP A 484 -14.97 80.43 7.78
N ARG A 485 -14.11 81.22 8.44
CA ARG A 485 -12.79 80.75 8.92
C ARG A 485 -12.91 79.74 10.05
N GLU A 486 -13.80 79.97 11.00
CA GLU A 486 -14.07 79.02 12.10
C GLU A 486 -14.63 77.69 11.56
N LYS A 487 -15.50 77.76 10.55
CA LYS A 487 -16.00 76.58 9.83
C LYS A 487 -14.91 75.89 9.01
N ALA A 488 -14.01 76.63 8.38
CA ALA A 488 -12.86 76.06 7.67
C ALA A 488 -11.93 75.33 8.63
N ALA A 489 -11.53 75.95 9.75
CA ALA A 489 -10.70 75.33 10.77
C ALA A 489 -11.32 74.05 11.34
N LYS A 490 -12.65 74.02 11.57
CA LYS A 490 -13.37 72.81 11.99
C LYS A 490 -13.43 71.71 10.93
N LEU A 491 -13.40 72.06 9.64
CA LEU A 491 -13.28 71.09 8.55
C LEU A 491 -11.84 70.59 8.39
N GLU A 492 -10.84 71.46 8.58
CA GLU A 492 -9.41 71.11 8.60
C GLU A 492 -9.08 70.18 9.78
N GLU A 493 -9.66 70.43 10.96
CA GLU A 493 -9.61 69.55 12.14
C GLU A 493 -10.24 68.18 11.84
N GLN A 494 -11.44 68.14 11.24
CA GLN A 494 -12.09 66.89 10.81
C GLN A 494 -11.28 66.13 9.76
N VAL A 495 -10.65 66.80 8.80
CA VAL A 495 -9.77 66.17 7.80
C VAL A 495 -8.48 65.65 8.44
N SER A 496 -7.93 66.38 9.42
CA SER A 496 -6.79 65.94 10.24
C SER A 496 -7.11 64.68 11.03
N ASP A 497 -8.26 64.61 11.67
CA ASP A 497 -8.70 63.44 12.45
C ASP A 497 -9.07 62.25 11.56
N LEU A 498 -9.69 62.49 10.39
CA LEU A 498 -9.92 61.44 9.39
C LEU A 498 -8.60 60.88 8.86
N SER A 499 -7.59 61.72 8.61
CA SER A 499 -6.27 61.27 8.16
C SER A 499 -5.53 60.46 9.22
N LYS A 500 -5.62 60.82 10.51
CA LYS A 500 -5.12 59.98 11.61
C LYS A 500 -5.81 58.63 11.63
N LEU A 501 -7.15 58.62 11.56
CA LEU A 501 -7.96 57.39 11.56
C LEU A 501 -7.63 56.50 10.35
N GLU A 502 -7.36 57.08 9.19
CA GLU A 502 -6.89 56.37 7.99
C GLU A 502 -5.53 55.69 8.24
N THR A 503 -4.55 56.41 8.82
CA THR A 503 -3.25 55.79 9.20
C THR A 503 -3.36 54.73 10.30
N ASP A 504 -4.29 54.87 11.24
CA ASP A 504 -4.59 53.83 12.24
C ASP A 504 -5.21 52.58 11.58
N VAL A 505 -6.11 52.76 10.59
CA VAL A 505 -6.67 51.65 9.80
C VAL A 505 -5.58 50.96 8.96
N GLU A 506 -4.69 51.72 8.32
CA GLU A 506 -3.57 51.15 7.55
C GLU A 506 -2.59 50.36 8.44
N THR A 507 -2.22 50.89 9.61
CA THR A 507 -1.32 50.19 10.54
C THR A 507 -1.97 48.94 11.14
N GLN A 508 -3.26 48.99 11.48
CA GLN A 508 -4.02 47.80 11.90
C GLN A 508 -4.13 46.75 10.78
N LYS A 509 -4.38 47.18 9.54
CA LYS A 509 -4.39 46.29 8.37
C LYS A 509 -3.03 45.59 8.19
N ALA A 510 -1.94 46.35 8.20
CA ALA A 510 -0.59 45.81 8.10
C ALA A 510 -0.25 44.85 9.27
N ASN A 511 -0.76 45.10 10.47
CA ASN A 511 -0.59 44.21 11.62
C ASN A 511 -1.39 42.90 11.46
N ASN A 512 -2.62 42.98 10.97
CA ASN A 512 -3.46 41.81 10.65
C ASN A 512 -2.85 40.96 9.52
N GLU A 513 -2.28 41.59 8.49
CA GLU A 513 -1.55 40.90 7.42
C GLU A 513 -0.31 40.15 7.95
N ARG A 514 0.48 40.79 8.84
CA ARG A 514 1.61 40.13 9.53
C ARG A 514 1.15 38.96 10.38
N SER A 515 0.10 39.12 11.17
CA SER A 515 -0.51 38.06 11.99
C SER A 515 -0.96 36.87 11.14
N SER A 516 -1.68 37.15 10.04
CA SER A 516 -2.11 36.14 9.06
C SER A 516 -0.94 35.43 8.38
N ALA A 517 0.16 36.13 8.09
CA ALA A 517 1.38 35.52 7.53
C ALA A 517 2.10 34.62 8.53
N VAL A 518 2.15 34.99 9.82
CA VAL A 518 2.70 34.13 10.90
C VAL A 518 1.82 32.90 11.09
N ALA A 519 0.50 33.04 11.13
CA ALA A 519 -0.45 31.92 11.23
C ALA A 519 -0.32 30.94 10.06
N ARG A 520 -0.14 31.45 8.83
CA ARG A 520 0.13 30.59 7.65
C ARG A 520 1.46 29.85 7.75
N ARG A 521 2.53 30.48 8.26
CA ARG A 521 3.83 29.82 8.49
C ARG A 521 3.73 28.71 9.54
N THR A 522 3.08 28.97 10.68
CA THR A 522 2.91 27.94 11.71
C THR A 522 1.97 26.82 11.26
N GLN A 523 0.96 27.11 10.44
CA GLN A 523 0.11 26.09 9.81
C GLN A 523 0.91 25.18 8.86
N ILE A 524 1.83 25.74 8.07
CA ILE A 524 2.70 24.97 7.16
C ILE A 524 3.65 24.05 7.95
N GLU A 525 4.33 24.55 9.00
CA GLU A 525 5.22 23.70 9.80
C GLU A 525 4.43 22.62 10.57
N ASN A 526 3.23 22.93 11.06
CA ASN A 526 2.31 21.91 11.60
C ASN A 526 1.80 20.92 10.54
N GLY A 527 1.82 21.25 9.25
CA GLY A 527 1.64 20.29 8.16
C GLY A 527 2.84 19.36 8.10
N ARG A 528 4.02 19.93 7.88
CA ARG A 528 5.31 19.22 7.76
C ARG A 528 5.59 18.26 8.93
N LEU A 529 5.26 18.65 10.15
CA LEU A 529 5.39 17.82 11.36
C LEU A 529 4.37 16.68 11.44
N ARG A 530 3.17 16.83 10.86
CA ARG A 530 2.21 15.71 10.71
C ARG A 530 2.67 14.74 9.63
N ASP A 531 3.14 15.27 8.50
CA ASP A 531 3.64 14.46 7.38
C ASP A 531 4.82 13.60 7.86
N GLU A 532 5.80 14.20 8.53
CA GLU A 532 6.93 13.50 9.15
C GLU A 532 6.50 12.48 10.22
N LEU A 533 5.49 12.81 11.03
CA LEU A 533 4.94 11.88 12.02
C LEU A 533 4.17 10.70 11.38
N THR A 534 3.57 10.88 10.19
CA THR A 534 3.02 9.76 9.41
C THR A 534 4.12 8.94 8.73
N ARG A 535 5.19 9.58 8.25
CA ARG A 535 6.38 8.92 7.68
C ARG A 535 7.04 8.00 8.69
N LEU A 536 7.32 8.51 9.89
CA LEU A 536 7.90 7.76 11.01
C LEU A 536 6.98 6.62 11.51
N ARG A 537 5.66 6.74 11.37
CA ARG A 537 4.71 5.65 11.67
C ARG A 537 4.75 4.54 10.62
N ALA A 538 4.93 4.86 9.34
CA ALA A 538 5.13 3.86 8.31
C ALA A 538 6.47 3.12 8.51
N GLU A 539 7.57 3.86 8.74
CA GLU A 539 8.88 3.25 9.04
C GLU A 539 8.84 2.34 10.29
N LEU A 540 8.05 2.70 11.31
CA LEU A 540 7.86 1.86 12.50
C LEU A 540 7.05 0.58 12.19
N LEU A 541 6.09 0.64 11.26
CA LEU A 541 5.32 -0.51 10.78
C LEU A 541 6.23 -1.46 9.97
N ASP A 542 6.98 -0.93 9.00
CA ASP A 542 7.95 -1.68 8.21
C ASP A 542 9.04 -2.33 9.10
N LEU A 543 9.46 -1.64 10.16
CA LEU A 543 10.37 -2.17 11.17
C LEU A 543 9.74 -3.27 12.04
N SER A 544 8.42 -3.26 12.22
CA SER A 544 7.70 -4.35 12.90
C SER A 544 7.52 -5.57 12.00
N ASP A 545 7.15 -5.36 10.73
CA ASP A 545 7.02 -6.42 9.72
C ASP A 545 8.35 -7.13 9.45
N SER A 546 9.45 -6.37 9.35
CA SER A 546 10.79 -6.95 9.19
C SER A 546 11.21 -7.76 10.41
N LYS A 547 10.89 -7.32 11.64
CA LYS A 547 11.12 -8.13 12.86
C LYS A 547 10.30 -9.42 12.88
N VAL A 548 9.04 -9.40 12.45
CA VAL A 548 8.22 -10.63 12.33
C VAL A 548 8.83 -11.59 11.28
N LYS A 549 9.30 -11.07 10.14
CA LYS A 549 10.00 -11.86 9.12
C LYS A 549 11.30 -12.47 9.67
N THR A 550 12.11 -11.71 10.39
CA THR A 550 13.33 -12.23 11.05
C THR A 550 13.00 -13.34 12.05
N ALA A 551 11.98 -13.16 12.91
CA ALA A 551 11.58 -14.19 13.87
C ALA A 551 11.07 -15.48 13.20
N SER A 552 10.38 -15.37 12.06
CA SER A 552 9.96 -16.52 11.25
C SER A 552 11.17 -17.27 10.66
N ILE A 553 12.17 -16.54 10.16
CA ILE A 553 13.42 -17.10 9.64
C ILE A 553 14.24 -17.76 10.76
N GLU A 554 14.26 -17.18 11.96
CA GLU A 554 14.88 -17.78 13.15
C GLU A 554 14.19 -19.09 13.56
N GLU A 555 12.86 -19.18 13.46
CA GLU A 555 12.12 -20.42 13.72
C GLU A 555 12.40 -21.50 12.66
N GLU A 556 12.47 -21.13 11.37
CA GLU A 556 12.84 -22.03 10.28
C GLU A 556 14.29 -22.52 10.39
N LEU A 557 15.23 -21.63 10.70
CA LEU A 557 16.63 -21.98 10.98
C LEU A 557 16.72 -22.93 12.18
N GLY A 558 15.92 -22.70 13.23
CA GLY A 558 15.83 -23.58 14.39
C GLY A 558 15.23 -24.96 14.10
N LYS A 559 14.35 -25.08 13.10
CA LYS A 559 13.85 -26.38 12.59
C LYS A 559 14.92 -27.09 11.75
N LEU A 560 15.61 -26.37 10.88
CA LEU A 560 16.69 -26.90 10.05
C LEU A 560 17.91 -27.35 10.88
N SER A 561 18.27 -26.63 11.94
CA SER A 561 19.33 -27.05 12.89
C SER A 561 19.00 -28.41 13.50
N LYS A 562 17.79 -28.58 14.05
CA LYS A 562 17.34 -29.85 14.64
C LYS A 562 17.30 -30.98 13.63
N ALA A 563 16.83 -30.72 12.42
CA ALA A 563 16.85 -31.72 11.35
C ALA A 563 18.28 -32.14 10.97
N ASN A 564 19.25 -31.21 11.00
CA ASN A 564 20.66 -31.54 10.79
C ASN A 564 21.26 -32.31 11.99
N GLU A 565 20.95 -31.91 13.23
CA GLU A 565 21.34 -32.63 14.45
C GLU A 565 20.82 -34.08 14.45
N GLU A 566 19.58 -34.31 14.00
CA GLU A 566 19.01 -35.65 13.81
C GLU A 566 19.70 -36.45 12.70
N LEU A 567 20.08 -35.80 11.59
CA LEU A 567 20.83 -36.42 10.50
C LEU A 567 22.27 -36.77 10.89
N ASP A 568 22.94 -35.92 11.67
CA ASP A 568 24.29 -36.19 12.18
C ASP A 568 24.28 -37.29 13.24
N ALA A 569 23.30 -37.30 14.15
CA ALA A 569 23.07 -38.43 15.06
C ALA A 569 22.73 -39.75 14.32
N LEU A 570 22.10 -39.68 13.14
CA LEU A 570 21.89 -40.85 12.27
C LEU A 570 23.20 -41.29 11.59
N ARG A 571 24.02 -40.35 11.10
CA ARG A 571 25.36 -40.63 10.52
C ARG A 571 26.28 -41.28 11.54
N GLU A 572 26.30 -40.81 12.79
CA GLU A 572 27.07 -41.42 13.88
C GLU A 572 26.64 -42.88 14.12
N ARG A 573 25.34 -43.15 14.26
CA ARG A 573 24.80 -44.52 14.42
C ARG A 573 25.13 -45.43 13.24
N GLN A 574 25.04 -44.91 12.01
CA GLN A 574 25.43 -45.66 10.81
C GLN A 574 26.93 -45.96 10.79
N THR A 575 27.76 -44.99 11.19
CA THR A 575 29.23 -45.17 11.28
C THR A 575 29.60 -46.21 12.34
N GLN A 576 28.99 -46.14 13.53
CA GLN A 576 29.12 -47.15 14.58
C GLN A 576 28.71 -48.54 14.07
N LYS A 577 27.56 -48.65 13.39
CA LYS A 577 27.06 -49.92 12.84
C LYS A 577 27.98 -50.49 11.73
N ILE A 578 28.60 -49.63 10.93
CA ILE A 578 29.62 -50.04 9.94
C ILE A 578 30.88 -50.57 10.64
N GLU A 579 31.33 -49.92 11.71
CA GLU A 579 32.51 -50.36 12.45
C GLU A 579 32.28 -51.67 13.23
N GLU A 580 31.09 -51.84 13.82
CA GLU A 580 30.64 -53.13 14.37
C GLU A 580 30.66 -54.25 13.31
N LEU A 581 30.15 -53.97 12.10
CA LEU A 581 30.14 -54.96 11.01
C LEU A 581 31.55 -55.27 10.48
N ARG A 582 32.45 -54.28 10.43
CA ARG A 582 33.87 -54.48 10.11
C ARG A 582 34.55 -55.37 11.13
N SER A 583 34.33 -55.13 12.42
CA SER A 583 34.89 -55.97 13.49
C SER A 583 34.37 -57.42 13.43
N VAL A 584 33.09 -57.62 13.11
CA VAL A 584 32.53 -58.97 12.87
C VAL A 584 33.15 -59.64 11.63
N ILE A 585 33.39 -58.90 10.54
CA ILE A 585 34.05 -59.44 9.35
C ILE A 585 35.51 -59.79 9.64
N GLU A 586 36.25 -58.94 10.36
CA GLU A 586 37.64 -59.20 10.75
C GLU A 586 37.75 -60.41 11.68
N GLN A 587 36.83 -60.57 12.63
CA GLN A 587 36.72 -61.78 13.44
C GLN A 587 36.46 -63.00 12.56
N GLN A 588 35.46 -62.97 11.67
CA GLN A 588 35.16 -64.09 10.77
C GLN A 588 36.32 -64.44 9.85
N GLU A 589 37.06 -63.45 9.33
CA GLU A 589 38.29 -63.67 8.58
C GLU A 589 39.37 -64.37 9.42
N SER A 590 39.52 -64.01 10.69
CA SER A 590 40.47 -64.71 11.58
C SER A 590 40.05 -66.15 11.88
N GLU A 591 38.76 -66.40 12.12
CA GLU A 591 38.19 -67.73 12.33
C GLU A 591 38.34 -68.61 11.08
N ILE A 592 38.13 -68.05 9.89
CA ILE A 592 38.37 -68.75 8.62
C ILE A 592 39.85 -69.08 8.45
N LYS A 593 40.77 -68.13 8.69
CA LYS A 593 42.23 -68.37 8.60
C LYS A 593 42.69 -69.45 9.59
N ASP A 594 42.12 -69.52 10.79
CA ASP A 594 42.41 -70.59 11.75
C ASP A 594 41.80 -71.96 11.35
N LEU A 595 40.64 -71.96 10.69
CA LEU A 595 40.07 -73.17 10.09
C LEU A 595 40.92 -73.67 8.90
N GLU A 596 41.39 -72.77 8.02
CA GLU A 596 42.32 -73.11 6.93
C GLU A 596 43.66 -73.63 7.46
N ASN A 597 44.21 -73.00 8.50
CA ASN A 597 45.42 -73.44 9.19
C ASN A 597 45.25 -74.83 9.84
N THR A 598 44.07 -75.13 10.40
CA THR A 598 43.80 -76.45 10.99
C THR A 598 43.52 -77.51 9.94
N SER A 599 42.79 -77.20 8.86
CA SER A 599 42.62 -78.10 7.69
C SER A 599 43.98 -78.46 7.09
N SER A 600 44.81 -77.46 6.79
CA SER A 600 46.18 -77.64 6.27
C SER A 600 47.03 -78.54 7.18
N ARG A 601 46.94 -78.36 8.51
CA ARG A 601 47.62 -79.24 9.49
C ARG A 601 47.07 -80.66 9.50
N THR A 602 45.77 -80.87 9.25
CA THR A 602 45.21 -82.23 9.11
C THR A 602 45.54 -82.87 7.76
N GLU A 603 45.58 -82.10 6.67
CA GLU A 603 45.98 -82.57 5.34
C GLU A 603 47.45 -82.99 5.30
N VAL A 604 48.34 -82.25 5.99
CA VAL A 604 49.74 -82.64 6.20
C VAL A 604 49.82 -83.96 6.99
N LYS A 605 49.12 -84.09 8.12
CA LYS A 605 49.10 -85.34 8.90
C LYS A 605 48.56 -86.53 8.11
N ILE A 606 47.46 -86.36 7.39
CA ILE A 606 46.88 -87.40 6.54
C ILE A 606 47.85 -87.76 5.41
N SER A 607 48.62 -86.80 4.88
CA SER A 607 49.67 -87.06 3.89
C SER A 607 50.87 -87.80 4.47
N GLU A 608 51.25 -87.52 5.71
CA GLU A 608 52.30 -88.23 6.46
C GLU A 608 51.86 -89.68 6.80
N GLU A 609 50.62 -89.87 7.26
CA GLU A 609 50.02 -91.19 7.50
C GLU A 609 49.85 -92.00 6.20
N LEU A 610 49.42 -91.35 5.10
CA LEU A 610 49.32 -91.95 3.77
C LEU A 610 50.70 -92.32 3.20
N LYS A 611 51.75 -91.56 3.55
CA LYS A 611 53.13 -91.90 3.19
C LYS A 611 53.63 -93.09 4.02
N SER A 612 53.48 -93.03 5.34
CA SER A 612 53.84 -94.11 6.27
C SER A 612 53.16 -95.45 5.91
N THR A 613 51.87 -95.41 5.56
CA THR A 613 51.14 -96.61 5.10
C THR A 613 51.59 -97.11 3.73
N LYS A 614 52.00 -96.24 2.80
CA LYS A 614 52.67 -96.67 1.55
C LYS A 614 54.02 -97.31 1.83
N ASP A 615 54.85 -96.70 2.69
CA ASP A 615 56.17 -97.21 3.05
C ASP A 615 56.06 -98.60 3.73
N MET A 616 55.08 -98.79 4.63
CA MET A 616 54.73 -100.10 5.21
C MET A 616 54.20 -101.10 4.18
N LEU A 617 53.36 -100.68 3.22
CA LEU A 617 52.89 -101.55 2.13
C LEU A 617 54.03 -101.97 1.18
N GLU A 618 55.01 -101.10 0.93
CA GLU A 618 56.21 -101.50 0.20
C GLU A 618 57.09 -102.46 1.02
N GLN A 619 57.23 -102.25 2.33
CA GLN A 619 57.96 -103.18 3.20
C GLN A 619 57.29 -104.56 3.24
N LEU A 620 55.95 -104.62 3.32
CA LEU A 620 55.19 -105.87 3.21
C LEU A 620 55.37 -106.53 1.84
N ARG A 621 55.37 -105.76 0.74
CA ARG A 621 55.65 -106.31 -0.60
C ARG A 621 57.10 -106.81 -0.77
N ARG A 622 58.07 -106.23 -0.05
CA ARG A 622 59.45 -106.73 0.01
C ARG A 622 59.50 -108.06 0.76
N SER A 623 58.92 -108.14 1.96
CA SER A 623 58.90 -109.39 2.73
C SER A 623 58.04 -110.49 2.09
N GLU A 624 56.99 -110.15 1.35
CA GLU A 624 56.20 -111.08 0.52
C GLU A 624 57.04 -111.67 -0.63
N LYS A 625 57.86 -110.86 -1.30
CA LYS A 625 58.82 -111.36 -2.29
C LYS A 625 59.87 -112.25 -1.66
N GLU A 626 60.52 -111.80 -0.57
CA GLU A 626 61.52 -112.58 0.17
C GLU A 626 60.94 -113.92 0.65
N LEU A 627 59.69 -113.95 1.11
CA LEU A 627 59.00 -115.17 1.52
C LEU A 627 58.68 -116.11 0.34
N ASN A 628 58.26 -115.57 -0.80
CA ASN A 628 58.05 -116.36 -2.02
C ASN A 628 59.38 -116.87 -2.61
N GLU A 629 60.45 -116.09 -2.56
CA GLU A 629 61.80 -116.49 -2.95
C GLU A 629 62.36 -117.56 -2.02
N PHE A 630 62.15 -117.43 -0.70
CA PHE A 630 62.49 -118.46 0.30
C PHE A 630 61.69 -119.75 0.06
N ARG A 631 60.37 -119.67 -0.16
CA ARG A 631 59.52 -120.82 -0.53
C ARG A 631 60.07 -121.52 -1.78
N SER A 632 60.42 -120.74 -2.80
CA SER A 632 61.02 -121.20 -4.06
C SER A 632 62.43 -121.76 -3.91
N MET A 633 63.19 -121.34 -2.89
CA MET A 633 64.50 -121.90 -2.56
C MET A 633 64.35 -123.23 -1.81
N VAL A 634 63.50 -123.29 -0.79
CA VAL A 634 63.28 -124.51 0.01
C VAL A 634 62.67 -125.62 -0.84
N GLY A 635 61.68 -125.32 -1.69
CA GLY A 635 61.14 -126.33 -2.61
C GLY A 635 62.19 -126.86 -3.59
N ARG A 636 63.04 -126.00 -4.18
CA ARG A 636 64.17 -126.44 -5.02
C ARG A 636 65.16 -127.32 -4.25
N LEU A 637 65.50 -126.97 -3.02
CA LEU A 637 66.36 -127.80 -2.14
C LEU A 637 65.75 -129.17 -1.83
N LEU A 638 64.42 -129.27 -1.83
CA LEU A 638 63.67 -130.52 -1.64
C LEU A 638 63.39 -131.28 -2.95
N GLY A 639 63.80 -130.75 -4.11
CA GLY A 639 63.43 -131.31 -5.41
C GLY A 639 61.90 -131.28 -5.62
N LEU A 640 61.28 -130.14 -5.35
CA LEU A 640 59.90 -129.81 -5.67
C LEU A 640 59.88 -128.55 -6.57
N ASP A 641 59.07 -128.57 -7.62
CA ASP A 641 58.79 -127.39 -8.43
C ASP A 641 57.66 -126.57 -7.78
N VAL A 642 58.02 -125.43 -7.19
CA VAL A 642 57.13 -124.67 -6.29
C VAL A 642 55.94 -124.05 -6.99
N ASP A 643 56.07 -123.79 -8.30
CA ASP A 643 55.01 -123.20 -9.11
C ASP A 643 54.07 -124.27 -9.71
N SER A 644 54.39 -125.56 -9.54
CA SER A 644 53.50 -126.69 -9.90
C SER A 644 52.68 -127.23 -8.71
N LEU A 645 52.91 -126.73 -7.50
CA LEU A 645 52.28 -127.25 -6.27
C LEU A 645 50.97 -126.52 -5.95
N GLY A 646 49.94 -127.29 -5.60
CA GLY A 646 48.63 -126.74 -5.22
C GLY A 646 48.64 -126.06 -3.83
N VAL A 647 49.45 -126.55 -2.89
CA VAL A 647 49.60 -125.96 -1.55
C VAL A 647 51.09 -125.97 -1.17
N PRO A 648 51.95 -125.12 -1.78
CA PRO A 648 53.39 -125.33 -1.78
C PRO A 648 54.02 -125.45 -0.38
N ASN A 649 53.49 -124.71 0.61
CA ASN A 649 53.97 -124.79 2.00
C ASN A 649 53.67 -126.16 2.65
N TYR A 650 52.52 -126.78 2.36
CA TYR A 650 52.16 -128.09 2.89
C TYR A 650 53.04 -129.18 2.28
N ASP A 651 53.20 -129.16 0.96
CA ASP A 651 54.00 -130.14 0.23
C ASP A 651 55.50 -130.05 0.60
N ILE A 652 56.02 -128.84 0.83
CA ILE A 652 57.37 -128.57 1.36
C ILE A 652 57.54 -129.14 2.77
N ILE A 653 56.58 -128.88 3.68
CA ILE A 653 56.62 -129.39 5.06
C ILE A 653 56.57 -130.92 5.05
N GLN A 654 55.66 -131.52 4.29
CA GLN A 654 55.50 -132.97 4.21
C GLN A 654 56.79 -133.67 3.70
N LYS A 655 57.52 -133.06 2.75
CA LYS A 655 58.79 -133.62 2.27
C LYS A 655 59.94 -133.43 3.28
N LEU A 656 59.95 -132.34 4.05
CA LEU A 656 60.87 -132.15 5.18
C LEU A 656 60.59 -133.17 6.29
N GLU A 657 59.33 -133.42 6.62
CA GLU A 657 58.91 -134.46 7.59
C GLU A 657 59.35 -135.85 7.13
N CYS A 658 59.21 -136.18 5.84
CA CYS A 658 59.76 -137.42 5.28
C CYS A 658 61.29 -137.49 5.37
N LEU A 659 62.01 -136.41 5.07
CA LEU A 659 63.48 -136.38 5.19
C LEU A 659 63.95 -136.56 6.64
N VAL A 660 63.28 -135.92 7.59
CA VAL A 660 63.53 -136.08 9.03
C VAL A 660 63.21 -137.52 9.47
N ALA A 661 62.12 -138.12 8.98
CA ALA A 661 61.78 -139.51 9.27
C ALA A 661 62.81 -140.50 8.70
N CYS A 662 63.30 -140.29 7.48
CA CYS A 662 64.38 -141.10 6.90
C CYS A 662 65.69 -140.97 7.68
N HIS A 663 65.93 -139.84 8.36
CA HIS A 663 67.15 -139.62 9.14
C HIS A 663 67.16 -140.33 10.51
N HIS A 664 66.04 -140.94 10.94
CA HIS A 664 65.90 -141.61 12.25
C HIS A 664 66.31 -143.09 12.26
N THR A 665 66.73 -143.69 11.14
CA THR A 665 67.06 -145.13 11.08
C THR A 665 68.54 -145.49 11.30
N THR A 666 69.40 -144.51 11.62
CA THR A 666 70.81 -144.73 11.98
C THR A 666 71.26 -143.80 13.11
N ASN A 667 71.86 -144.39 14.16
CA ASN A 667 72.28 -143.80 15.44
C ASN A 667 71.16 -143.35 16.41
N PRO A 668 71.12 -143.91 17.65
CA PRO A 668 70.35 -143.39 18.77
C PRO A 668 71.16 -142.40 19.63
N ASP A 669 70.63 -142.11 20.83
CA ASP A 669 71.26 -141.49 22.01
C ASP A 669 71.39 -139.96 22.12
N THR A 670 70.39 -139.38 22.83
CA THR A 670 70.49 -138.24 23.78
C THR A 670 70.76 -136.81 23.22
N CYS A 671 70.21 -135.72 23.79
CA CYS A 671 69.33 -135.57 24.96
C CYS A 671 68.40 -134.33 24.88
N THR A 672 67.51 -134.20 25.88
CA THR A 672 66.53 -133.12 26.15
C THR A 672 67.19 -131.73 26.36
N VAL A 673 66.50 -130.57 26.43
CA VAL A 673 65.39 -130.10 27.32
C VAL A 673 64.67 -128.84 26.71
N PRO A 674 63.64 -128.20 27.33
CA PRO A 674 62.20 -128.51 27.29
C PRO A 674 61.29 -127.52 26.50
N VAL A 675 59.99 -127.86 26.47
CA VAL A 675 58.84 -127.05 26.01
C VAL A 675 58.63 -125.76 26.86
N GLY A 676 58.21 -124.66 26.20
CA GLY A 676 57.72 -123.44 26.84
C GLY A 676 56.39 -122.92 26.26
N ARG A 677 55.25 -123.46 26.71
CA ARG A 677 53.91 -122.87 26.47
C ARG A 677 53.59 -121.81 27.53
N SER A 678 52.92 -120.71 27.16
CA SER A 678 51.67 -120.31 27.84
C SER A 678 50.90 -119.21 27.10
N ASN A 679 49.56 -119.30 27.13
CA ASN A 679 48.66 -118.17 26.87
C ASN A 679 48.62 -117.27 28.12
N LYS A 680 48.42 -115.95 27.95
CA LYS A 680 47.73 -115.11 28.95
C LYS A 680 47.36 -113.71 28.43
N SER A 681 46.06 -113.45 28.46
CA SER A 681 45.49 -112.19 28.97
C SER A 681 44.82 -112.54 30.33
N PRO A 682 44.12 -111.64 31.06
CA PRO A 682 44.04 -110.16 30.99
C PRO A 682 44.20 -109.50 32.40
N VAL A 683 43.67 -108.27 32.57
CA VAL A 683 43.12 -107.62 33.81
C VAL A 683 43.86 -106.37 34.37
N ARG A 684 43.00 -105.48 34.92
CA ARG A 684 43.11 -104.09 35.40
C ARG A 684 43.92 -103.87 36.69
N ASP A 685 44.35 -102.60 36.94
CA ASP A 685 43.91 -101.68 38.04
C ASP A 685 44.92 -100.50 38.27
N VAL A 686 44.62 -99.32 38.88
CA VAL A 686 43.36 -98.54 39.07
C VAL A 686 43.67 -97.06 39.45
N GLY A 687 42.88 -96.08 38.99
CA GLY A 687 42.90 -94.66 39.44
C GLY A 687 44.15 -93.82 39.04
N ARG A 688 44.21 -92.49 39.23
CA ARG A 688 43.23 -91.42 39.56
C ARG A 688 43.92 -90.07 39.24
N SER A 689 43.39 -89.07 38.51
CA SER A 689 42.40 -88.07 38.98
C SER A 689 42.28 -86.88 37.99
N LYS A 690 41.19 -86.10 38.09
CA LYS A 690 41.00 -84.68 37.63
C LYS A 690 40.82 -84.37 36.12
N GLU A 691 39.54 -84.28 35.75
CA GLU A 691 38.94 -83.39 34.74
C GLU A 691 38.73 -81.96 35.33
N PRO A 692 38.24 -80.88 34.63
CA PRO A 692 37.01 -80.87 33.81
C PRO A 692 37.14 -79.97 32.51
N PRO A 693 36.09 -79.38 31.86
CA PRO A 693 35.70 -79.84 30.52
C PRO A 693 35.48 -78.71 29.46
N ARG A 694 34.96 -79.08 28.27
CA ARG A 694 34.48 -78.18 27.20
C ARG A 694 32.96 -78.28 27.00
N GLU A 695 32.35 -77.14 26.63
CA GLU A 695 31.20 -76.95 25.71
C GLU A 695 29.91 -77.80 25.83
N ARG A 696 28.74 -77.13 25.88
CA ARG A 696 27.79 -77.07 24.73
C ARG A 696 26.56 -76.16 24.94
N ILE A 697 25.84 -75.95 23.83
CA ILE A 697 24.70 -75.08 23.48
C ILE A 697 23.41 -75.98 23.39
N PRO A 698 22.12 -75.53 23.24
CA PRO A 698 21.38 -74.27 23.51
C PRO A 698 20.14 -74.43 24.45
N GLY A 699 19.34 -73.35 24.65
CA GLY A 699 17.90 -73.45 24.30
C GLY A 699 16.79 -73.13 25.33
N GLY A 700 16.42 -71.84 25.47
CA GLY A 700 15.04 -71.31 25.62
C GLY A 700 14.13 -71.65 26.82
N PHE A 701 13.47 -70.64 27.41
CA PHE A 701 12.00 -70.52 27.49
C PHE A 701 11.54 -69.12 28.01
N LEU A 702 10.23 -68.85 27.91
CA LEU A 702 9.51 -67.57 28.12
C LEU A 702 9.55 -66.98 29.55
N ALA A 703 9.57 -65.64 29.68
CA ALA A 703 8.51 -64.81 30.32
C ALA A 703 8.98 -63.37 30.70
N GLY A 704 8.05 -62.41 30.70
CA GLY A 704 8.14 -61.14 31.47
C GLY A 704 7.21 -61.19 32.70
N PRO A 705 6.81 -60.07 33.35
CA PRO A 705 7.05 -58.66 33.00
C PRO A 705 7.46 -57.73 34.19
N GLY A 706 7.64 -56.43 33.94
CA GLY A 706 7.01 -55.40 34.81
C GLY A 706 7.87 -54.42 35.64
N VAL A 707 7.63 -53.13 35.39
CA VAL A 707 7.53 -51.99 36.35
C VAL A 707 8.78 -51.53 37.15
N ALA A 708 9.09 -50.25 36.95
CA ALA A 708 10.16 -49.46 37.56
C ALA A 708 10.05 -49.19 39.08
N ARG A 709 11.18 -48.73 39.66
CA ARG A 709 11.19 -47.58 40.60
C ARG A 709 12.52 -46.82 40.56
N ALA A 710 12.47 -45.53 40.90
CA ALA A 710 13.58 -44.58 40.74
C ALA A 710 14.25 -44.19 42.06
N LYS A 711 15.46 -43.59 41.99
CA LYS A 711 15.91 -42.48 42.86
C LYS A 711 17.26 -41.87 42.42
N THR A 712 17.27 -40.53 42.27
CA THR A 712 18.25 -39.52 42.78
C THR A 712 19.74 -39.88 42.92
N LYS A 713 20.71 -38.96 42.70
CA LYS A 713 20.73 -37.57 43.23
C LYS A 713 21.82 -36.69 42.58
N GLU A 714 21.55 -35.38 42.54
CA GLU A 714 22.47 -34.20 42.46
C GLU A 714 23.95 -34.34 42.04
N ALA A 715 24.35 -33.54 41.03
CA ALA A 715 25.52 -32.66 41.10
C ALA A 715 25.27 -31.41 40.24
N TRP A 716 25.95 -30.30 40.56
CA TRP A 716 25.72 -28.96 40.00
C TRP A 716 26.70 -28.65 38.86
N ASP A 717 26.32 -27.77 37.93
CA ASP A 717 27.11 -26.54 37.73
C ASP A 717 26.23 -25.37 37.25
N SER A 718 26.77 -24.15 37.26
CA SER A 718 26.00 -22.90 37.31
C SER A 718 26.13 -22.02 36.05
N PHE A 719 25.04 -21.31 35.72
CA PHE A 719 25.02 -20.21 34.75
C PHE A 719 24.30 -19.02 35.40
N ASP A 720 24.96 -17.85 35.52
CA ASP A 720 24.30 -16.58 35.94
C ASP A 720 24.13 -15.65 34.74
N GLY A 721 22.90 -15.17 34.54
CA GLY A 721 22.44 -14.45 33.35
C GLY A 721 21.31 -13.44 33.61
N LYS A 722 21.17 -12.97 34.86
CA LYS A 722 20.43 -11.75 35.30
C LYS A 722 19.24 -11.23 34.48
N ARG A 723 18.04 -11.34 35.11
CA ARG A 723 16.89 -10.39 35.06
C ARG A 723 16.13 -10.30 33.72
N SER A 724 14.79 -10.31 33.71
CA SER A 724 13.93 -9.39 34.47
C SER A 724 12.53 -9.95 34.79
N ARG A 725 11.77 -9.23 35.62
CA ARG A 725 10.40 -9.61 36.06
C ARG A 725 9.31 -9.00 35.18
N SER A 726 8.23 -9.75 34.96
CA SER A 726 6.89 -9.26 34.65
C SER A 726 5.84 -10.19 35.27
N ARG A 727 4.83 -9.68 35.99
CA ARG A 727 3.77 -10.51 36.61
C ARG A 727 2.47 -9.74 36.89
N THR A 728 1.58 -9.72 35.91
CA THR A 728 0.13 -9.39 35.91
C THR A 728 -0.36 -9.69 34.47
N THR A 729 -1.58 -10.16 34.17
CA THR A 729 -2.80 -10.39 34.98
C THR A 729 -3.63 -11.56 34.41
N SER A 730 -4.67 -11.94 35.15
CA SER A 730 -5.78 -12.89 34.89
C SER A 730 -6.29 -13.19 33.47
N ASN A 731 -6.67 -14.46 33.31
CA ASN A 731 -7.74 -15.07 32.49
C ASN A 731 -8.87 -14.15 31.98
N LEU A 732 -9.42 -14.39 30.78
CA LEU A 732 -10.55 -15.33 30.59
C LEU A 732 -10.77 -15.74 29.10
N GLU A 733 -11.84 -16.48 28.82
CA GLU A 733 -12.00 -17.40 27.67
C GLU A 733 -12.74 -16.81 26.45
N PHE A 734 -12.72 -17.55 25.33
CA PHE A 734 -13.45 -17.25 24.09
C PHE A 734 -13.97 -18.56 23.43
N ASN A 735 -15.20 -18.56 22.90
CA ASN A 735 -15.83 -19.64 22.11
C ASN A 735 -17.11 -19.07 21.45
N SER A 736 -17.62 -19.51 20.29
CA SER A 736 -17.10 -20.40 19.23
C SER A 736 -17.92 -20.23 17.92
N ASN A 737 -17.51 -20.87 16.82
CA ASN A 737 -18.06 -20.75 15.45
C ASN A 737 -19.26 -21.69 15.10
N ALA A 738 -19.81 -21.49 13.88
CA ALA A 738 -20.43 -22.49 12.96
C ALA A 738 -21.90 -22.93 13.21
N GLU A 739 -22.66 -23.54 12.28
CA GLU A 739 -22.54 -23.97 10.83
C GLU A 739 -23.72 -23.34 10.02
N ARG A 740 -24.19 -23.61 8.76
CA ARG A 740 -23.99 -24.45 7.52
C ARG A 740 -25.28 -24.96 6.71
N PRO A 741 -25.31 -26.02 5.83
CA PRO A 741 -25.94 -26.17 4.44
C PRO A 741 -27.11 -25.32 3.81
N ARG A 742 -28.11 -25.84 3.03
CA ARG A 742 -28.74 -25.30 1.74
C ARG A 742 -30.31 -25.32 1.50
N THR A 743 -30.82 -24.79 0.34
CA THR A 743 -32.08 -25.12 -0.47
C THR A 743 -33.54 -24.71 -0.04
N THR A 744 -34.56 -24.36 -0.89
CA THR A 744 -34.73 -24.20 -2.38
C THR A 744 -36.01 -23.42 -2.84
N ALA A 745 -35.95 -22.81 -4.04
CA ALA A 745 -36.99 -22.73 -5.13
C ALA A 745 -38.25 -21.79 -5.14
N LYS A 746 -38.28 -20.95 -6.20
CA LYS A 746 -39.40 -20.58 -7.13
C LYS A 746 -40.49 -19.51 -6.80
N MET A 747 -40.86 -18.81 -7.88
CA MET A 747 -42.09 -18.01 -8.19
C MET A 747 -42.24 -16.54 -7.71
N ASN A 748 -41.93 -15.62 -8.63
CA ASN A 748 -42.74 -14.52 -9.21
C ASN A 748 -43.92 -13.85 -8.47
N VAL A 749 -44.17 -12.59 -8.94
CA VAL A 749 -45.40 -11.77 -8.92
C VAL A 749 -45.51 -10.71 -7.79
N SER A 750 -45.42 -9.43 -8.21
CA SER A 750 -46.02 -8.14 -7.71
C SER A 750 -46.25 -7.88 -6.19
N SER A 751 -46.28 -6.65 -5.68
CA SER A 751 -46.55 -5.34 -6.31
C SER A 751 -45.97 -4.16 -5.48
N SER A 752 -46.02 -2.94 -6.01
CA SER A 752 -45.96 -1.70 -5.22
C SER A 752 -47.27 -1.50 -4.41
N PRO A 753 -47.33 -0.63 -3.36
CA PRO A 753 -47.50 0.81 -3.60
C PRO A 753 -46.81 1.80 -2.62
N GLU A 754 -46.56 2.99 -3.16
CA GLU A 754 -46.57 4.40 -2.62
C GLU A 754 -46.33 4.78 -1.13
N PRO A 755 -45.72 5.96 -0.87
CA PRO A 755 -45.44 6.49 0.47
C PRO A 755 -46.52 7.43 1.04
N ILE A 756 -46.72 7.40 2.36
CA ILE A 756 -47.63 8.30 3.09
C ILE A 756 -46.92 9.61 3.49
N ARG A 757 -47.49 10.76 3.10
CA ARG A 757 -47.11 12.09 3.62
C ARG A 757 -47.44 12.21 5.11
N LYS A 758 -46.61 12.92 5.88
CA LYS A 758 -46.99 13.45 7.20
C LYS A 758 -46.79 14.96 7.26
N ASP A 759 -47.72 15.63 7.93
CA ASP A 759 -47.88 17.09 7.95
C ASP A 759 -47.33 17.70 9.24
N LEU A 760 -46.81 18.93 9.15
CA LEU A 760 -46.02 19.59 10.18
C LEU A 760 -46.87 20.56 11.02
N ARG A 761 -47.70 19.99 11.92
CA ARG A 761 -48.37 20.74 12.99
C ARG A 761 -48.46 19.98 14.32
N ARG A 762 -47.32 19.84 15.02
CA ARG A 762 -47.26 19.74 16.49
C ARG A 762 -45.83 20.00 16.97
N TYR A 763 -45.69 21.05 17.79
CA TYR A 763 -44.46 21.66 18.31
C TYR A 763 -43.63 22.37 17.22
#